data_AF-A0AAV3AUD5-F1
#
_entry.id   AF-A0AAV3AUD5-F1
#
_cell.length_a   1.000
_cell.length_b   1.000
_cell.length_c   1.000
_cell.angle_alpha   90.00
_cell.angle_beta   90.00
_cell.angle_gamma   90.00
#
_symmetry.space_group_name_H-M   'P 1'
#
loop_
_entity.id
_entity.type
_entity.pdbx_description
1 polymer ?
#
loop_
_entity_poly.entity_id
_entity_poly.type
_entity_poly.pdbx_seq_one_letter_code
_entity_poly.pdbx_strand_id
1 'polypeptide(L)'
;MQLLKLTHNCLNFDFIGTSTDESSDDLCTVQIPTSWRSAFLDSSTLQLFFDLYHSIPPNFSPLVLSCLVQIASVRRSLFNNAERAKFLSHLVDGVKRILENPQSLADPNNYHEFCRLLARLKSNYQLGELVKVENYPEVIRLIANFTVTSLQHWEFAPNSVHYLLSLWQRLAASVPYVKATEPHLLETYTPEVTKAYVTSRLESVHIILRDGLEDPLDDAGLVQQQLDQLSTIGRCEYDKTCALLVQLFDQSAQTYQELLQSGSAPSMELAVQEGRLTWLVYIIGAVIGGRVSFASTDEQDAMDGELVCRVLQLMNLTDSRLAQAGNEKLELSMLSFFEQFRKIYIGDQVQKSSKLYRRLSDVLGLNDETMVLSIFIGKIITNLKYWGRCEPITSKTLQLLNDLSIGYSSVRKLVKLSAVQFMLNNHTSEHFSFLGINSQSNLSDMRCRTTFYTALGRLLMVDLGEDEEQFAQFMMPLTAAFESMAQMFNSNNFNEQEAKRSLVGLVRDLRGIAFAFNAKSSFMMLFDWIYPAYMPILQRALELWFHDPACTTPILKLMAELVHNRSQRLQFDVSSPNGILLFRETSKMITTYGNRILTLGELPKEQLYVLKLKGISICFSVLKAALSGSYVNFGVFRLYGDEALDNALQTFVKLLLSVPHSDLLDYPKLSQSYYSLLEVLTQDHMSFIASLEPHVIMYILSSISEGLTALDTMVCTGCCSCLDHIVTYLFKQLSRSSKKRGAPPPQESERFLHIMQQHPEMIQQMLSTVLNIIIFEDCRNQWSMSRPLLGLILLNEKYFAELRNSIVSSQPPEKQQAMHLCFENLMEGIEGNLLTKNRDRFTQNLSAFRREVNDSMKNSSCGPNSNEMMS
;
A
#
# COMPACT_ATOMS: atom_id res chain seq x y z
N MET A 1 -34.34 14.58 -21.02
CA MET A 1 -33.64 14.16 -19.77
C MET A 1 -33.54 12.65 -19.62
N GLN A 2 -34.66 11.90 -19.49
CA GLN A 2 -34.62 10.44 -19.25
C GLN A 2 -33.84 9.68 -20.33
N LEU A 3 -34.02 10.05 -21.61
CA LEU A 3 -33.25 9.46 -22.71
C LEU A 3 -31.75 9.71 -22.59
N LEU A 4 -31.30 10.93 -22.28
CA LEU A 4 -29.88 11.23 -22.08
C LEU A 4 -29.29 10.45 -20.89
N LYS A 5 -30.07 10.30 -19.79
CA LYS A 5 -29.64 9.49 -18.64
C LYS A 5 -29.50 8.03 -19.01
N LEU A 6 -30.46 7.49 -19.77
CA LEU A 6 -30.39 6.13 -20.29
C LEU A 6 -29.17 5.96 -21.19
N THR A 7 -28.93 6.88 -22.12
CA THR A 7 -27.76 6.85 -23.00
C THR A 7 -26.45 6.87 -22.21
N HIS A 8 -26.33 7.76 -21.22
CA HIS A 8 -25.16 7.81 -20.36
C HIS A 8 -24.95 6.48 -19.62
N ASN A 9 -26.00 5.91 -19.04
CA ASN A 9 -25.91 4.62 -18.33
C ASN A 9 -25.53 3.47 -19.29
N CYS A 10 -26.04 3.48 -20.52
CA CYS A 10 -25.65 2.51 -21.54
C CYS A 10 -24.17 2.64 -21.94
N LEU A 11 -23.66 3.86 -22.05
CA LEU A 11 -22.26 4.12 -22.36
C LEU A 11 -21.32 3.79 -21.19
N ASN A 12 -21.80 3.92 -19.95
CA ASN A 12 -21.02 3.66 -18.74
C ASN A 12 -21.11 2.19 -18.25
N PHE A 13 -21.92 1.35 -18.90
CA PHE A 13 -22.09 -0.04 -18.49
C PHE A 13 -20.84 -0.87 -18.78
N ASP A 14 -20.34 -1.60 -17.78
CA ASP A 14 -19.21 -2.51 -17.96
C ASP A 14 -19.65 -3.85 -18.56
N PHE A 15 -19.51 -3.98 -19.88
CA PHE A 15 -19.86 -5.20 -20.61
C PHE A 15 -18.88 -6.37 -20.42
N ILE A 16 -17.69 -6.15 -19.83
CA ILE A 16 -16.61 -7.16 -19.77
C ILE A 16 -16.23 -7.53 -18.33
N GLY A 17 -16.70 -6.80 -17.31
CA GLY A 17 -16.35 -7.06 -15.91
C GLY A 17 -14.90 -6.67 -15.60
N THR A 18 -14.39 -5.65 -16.30
CA THR A 18 -13.01 -5.17 -16.22
C THR A 18 -12.86 -3.85 -15.48
N SER A 19 -13.96 -3.20 -15.06
CA SER A 19 -13.89 -2.02 -14.21
C SER A 19 -13.41 -2.44 -12.82
N THR A 20 -12.13 -2.21 -12.54
CA THR A 20 -11.65 -2.11 -11.17
C THR A 20 -12.32 -0.91 -10.53
N ASP A 21 -12.90 -1.12 -9.34
CA ASP A 21 -13.22 -0.13 -8.31
C ASP A 21 -13.66 1.27 -8.80
N GLU A 22 -14.94 1.63 -8.57
CA GLU A 22 -15.48 2.98 -8.86
C GLU A 22 -14.69 4.12 -8.19
N SER A 23 -13.84 3.81 -7.20
CA SER A 23 -12.95 4.76 -6.53
C SER A 23 -11.57 4.95 -7.18
N SER A 24 -11.23 4.16 -8.21
CA SER A 24 -9.96 4.30 -8.93
C SER A 24 -10.09 5.33 -10.06
N ASP A 25 -9.37 6.45 -9.92
CA ASP A 25 -9.28 7.55 -10.92
C ASP A 25 -8.58 7.14 -12.23
N ASP A 26 -8.32 5.85 -12.44
CA ASP A 26 -7.69 5.37 -13.66
C ASP A 26 -8.63 5.57 -14.84
N LEU A 27 -8.13 6.33 -15.83
CA LEU A 27 -8.84 6.64 -17.07
C LEU A 27 -9.00 5.38 -17.94
N CYS A 28 -9.86 4.45 -17.52
CA CYS A 28 -10.17 3.24 -18.26
C CYS A 28 -10.84 3.57 -19.60
N THR A 29 -10.49 2.80 -20.63
CA THR A 29 -11.18 2.81 -21.92
C THR A 29 -12.53 2.14 -21.77
N VAL A 30 -13.57 2.72 -22.37
CA VAL A 30 -14.93 2.17 -22.36
C VAL A 30 -15.00 0.96 -23.28
N GLN A 31 -15.46 -0.16 -22.73
CA GLN A 31 -15.58 -1.45 -23.42
C GLN A 31 -16.99 -1.62 -24.00
N ILE A 32 -17.19 -1.17 -25.25
CA ILE A 32 -18.49 -1.25 -25.92
C ILE A 32 -18.60 -2.52 -26.78
N PRO A 33 -19.78 -3.18 -26.86
CA PRO A 33 -20.02 -4.31 -27.75
C PRO A 33 -19.69 -3.99 -29.21
N THR A 34 -19.05 -4.94 -29.90
CA THR A 34 -18.65 -4.76 -31.32
C THR A 34 -19.84 -4.56 -32.25
N SER A 35 -21.03 -5.02 -31.87
CA SER A 35 -22.28 -4.80 -32.61
C SER A 35 -22.67 -3.33 -32.71
N TRP A 36 -22.21 -2.47 -31.78
CA TRP A 36 -22.51 -1.03 -31.79
C TRP A 36 -21.53 -0.23 -32.66
N ARG A 37 -20.53 -0.88 -33.26
CA ARG A 37 -19.49 -0.23 -34.08
C ARG A 37 -20.06 0.69 -35.15
N SER A 38 -21.15 0.30 -35.83
CA SER A 38 -21.78 1.14 -36.87
C SER A 38 -22.25 2.50 -36.35
N ALA A 39 -22.75 2.56 -35.11
CA ALA A 39 -23.22 3.81 -34.51
C ALA A 39 -22.09 4.80 -34.22
N PHE A 40 -20.90 4.31 -33.87
CA PHE A 40 -19.72 5.15 -33.60
C PHE A 40 -18.92 5.53 -34.85
N LEU A 41 -19.06 4.76 -35.93
CA LEU A 41 -18.44 5.09 -37.22
C LEU A 41 -19.24 6.13 -38.00
N ASP A 42 -20.55 6.26 -37.73
CA ASP A 42 -21.35 7.32 -38.30
C ASP A 42 -20.99 8.68 -37.68
N SER A 43 -20.43 9.57 -38.49
CA SER A 43 -20.07 10.94 -38.09
C SER A 43 -21.28 11.74 -37.59
N SER A 44 -22.49 11.38 -38.01
CA SER A 44 -23.73 12.04 -37.58
C SER A 44 -23.98 11.88 -36.08
N THR A 45 -23.60 10.73 -35.49
CA THR A 45 -23.81 10.43 -34.07
C THR A 45 -22.98 11.37 -33.20
N LEU A 46 -21.68 11.52 -33.47
CA LEU A 46 -20.82 12.41 -32.68
C LEU A 46 -21.24 13.87 -32.86
N GLN A 47 -21.57 14.27 -34.09
CA GLN A 47 -22.07 15.61 -34.41
C GLN A 47 -23.36 15.92 -33.64
N LEU A 48 -24.29 14.96 -33.56
CA LEU A 48 -25.53 15.09 -32.80
C LEU A 48 -25.29 15.46 -31.33
N PHE A 49 -24.33 14.81 -30.65
CA PHE A 49 -24.05 15.15 -29.24
C PHE A 49 -23.47 16.56 -29.08
N PHE A 50 -22.60 17.00 -30.01
CA PHE A 50 -22.12 18.37 -30.01
C PHE A 50 -23.24 19.38 -30.32
N ASP A 51 -24.12 19.10 -31.27
CA ASP A 51 -25.26 19.99 -31.60
C ASP A 51 -26.27 20.06 -30.45
N LEU A 52 -26.51 18.92 -29.78
CA LEU A 52 -27.33 18.85 -28.56
C LEU A 52 -26.75 19.70 -27.44
N TYR A 53 -25.43 19.70 -27.24
CA TYR A 53 -24.79 20.52 -26.22
C TYR A 53 -25.07 22.02 -26.43
N HIS A 54 -25.03 22.50 -27.67
CA HIS A 54 -25.27 23.92 -27.98
C HIS A 54 -26.77 24.31 -27.99
N SER A 55 -27.67 23.33 -28.16
CA SER A 55 -29.11 23.59 -28.33
C SER A 55 -29.93 23.36 -27.06
N ILE A 56 -29.43 22.58 -26.10
CA ILE A 56 -30.19 22.17 -24.91
C ILE A 56 -30.00 23.18 -23.75
N PRO A 57 -30.99 23.33 -22.84
CA PRO A 57 -30.84 24.18 -21.67
C PRO A 57 -29.66 23.80 -20.77
N PRO A 58 -29.06 24.76 -20.04
CA PRO A 58 -27.85 24.55 -19.22
C PRO A 58 -28.02 23.49 -18.13
N ASN A 59 -29.26 23.19 -17.70
CA ASN A 59 -29.53 22.13 -16.72
C ASN A 59 -29.26 20.71 -17.25
N PHE A 60 -29.16 20.52 -18.57
CA PHE A 60 -28.96 19.20 -19.20
C PHE A 60 -27.64 19.11 -19.97
N SER A 61 -26.97 20.22 -20.24
CA SER A 61 -25.70 20.25 -20.94
C SER A 61 -24.57 19.47 -20.25
N PRO A 62 -24.48 19.36 -18.90
CA PRO A 62 -23.43 18.57 -18.27
C PRO A 62 -23.57 17.08 -18.60
N LEU A 63 -24.81 16.58 -18.64
CA LEU A 63 -25.09 15.19 -18.97
C LEU A 63 -24.76 14.85 -20.44
N VAL A 64 -24.89 15.83 -21.33
CA VAL A 64 -24.45 15.68 -22.74
C VAL A 64 -22.92 15.60 -22.80
N LEU A 65 -22.22 16.44 -22.04
CA LEU A 65 -20.76 16.36 -21.93
C LEU A 65 -20.31 15.03 -21.31
N SER A 66 -21.00 14.51 -20.29
CA SER A 66 -20.70 13.18 -19.74
C SER A 66 -20.83 12.08 -20.79
N CYS A 67 -21.84 12.15 -21.67
CA CYS A 67 -21.93 11.23 -22.81
C CYS A 67 -20.73 11.39 -23.76
N LEU A 68 -20.33 12.63 -24.08
CA LEU A 68 -19.16 12.91 -24.91
C LEU A 68 -17.86 12.39 -24.28
N VAL A 69 -17.70 12.48 -22.95
CA VAL A 69 -16.55 11.91 -22.21
C VAL A 69 -16.47 10.40 -22.43
N GLN A 70 -17.59 9.68 -22.35
CA GLN A 70 -17.63 8.24 -22.57
C GLN A 70 -17.37 7.89 -24.04
N ILE A 71 -17.97 8.64 -24.98
CA ILE A 71 -17.75 8.47 -26.43
C ILE A 71 -16.28 8.71 -26.80
N ALA A 72 -15.62 9.72 -26.19
CA ALA A 72 -14.21 9.98 -26.38
C ALA A 72 -13.30 8.87 -25.81
N SER A 73 -13.81 8.09 -24.86
CA SER A 73 -13.09 7.03 -24.13
C SER A 73 -13.23 5.64 -24.76
N VAL A 74 -13.90 5.52 -25.91
CA VAL A 74 -14.12 4.23 -26.60
C VAL A 74 -12.80 3.57 -26.99
N ARG A 75 -12.68 2.27 -26.69
CA ARG A 75 -11.47 1.48 -26.94
C ARG A 75 -10.97 1.54 -28.38
N ARG A 76 -9.64 1.55 -28.53
CA ARG A 76 -8.95 1.58 -29.84
C ARG A 76 -9.38 0.45 -30.78
N SER A 77 -9.58 -0.77 -30.27
CA SER A 77 -9.92 -1.96 -31.07
C SER A 77 -11.28 -1.88 -31.77
N LEU A 78 -12.14 -0.91 -31.40
CA LEU A 78 -13.39 -0.67 -32.11
C LEU A 78 -13.19 -0.02 -33.49
N PHE A 79 -12.01 0.52 -33.80
CA PHE A 79 -11.72 1.26 -35.03
C PHE A 79 -10.54 0.65 -35.78
N ASN A 80 -10.54 0.72 -37.11
CA ASN A 80 -9.30 0.61 -37.87
C ASN A 80 -8.54 1.96 -37.87
N ASN A 81 -7.30 2.00 -38.33
CA ASN A 81 -6.47 3.21 -38.25
C ASN A 81 -7.05 4.42 -39.00
N ALA A 82 -7.67 4.20 -40.17
CA ALA A 82 -8.23 5.28 -40.99
C ALA A 82 -9.54 5.84 -40.39
N GLU A 83 -10.42 4.97 -39.93
CA GLU A 83 -11.65 5.34 -39.23
C GLU A 83 -11.35 6.07 -37.93
N ARG A 84 -10.35 5.60 -37.18
CA ARG A 84 -9.92 6.23 -35.93
C ARG A 84 -9.44 7.66 -36.16
N ALA A 85 -8.66 7.89 -37.21
CA ALA A 85 -8.18 9.22 -37.57
C ALA A 85 -9.36 10.15 -37.94
N LYS A 86 -10.33 9.66 -38.71
CA LYS A 86 -11.55 10.42 -39.04
C LYS A 86 -12.36 10.75 -37.79
N PHE A 87 -12.60 9.77 -36.92
CA PHE A 87 -13.34 9.97 -35.67
C PHE A 87 -12.65 11.00 -34.76
N LEU A 88 -11.32 10.91 -34.62
CA LEU A 88 -10.53 11.86 -33.86
C LEU A 88 -10.63 13.28 -34.42
N SER A 89 -10.60 13.45 -35.75
CA SER A 89 -10.77 14.78 -36.38
C SER A 89 -12.09 15.44 -35.99
N HIS A 90 -13.20 14.71 -36.09
CA HIS A 90 -14.53 15.22 -35.71
C HIS A 90 -14.63 15.53 -34.21
N LEU A 91 -13.98 14.71 -33.36
CA LEU A 91 -13.94 14.94 -31.92
C LEU A 91 -13.17 16.22 -31.58
N VAL A 92 -12.01 16.43 -32.21
CA VAL A 92 -11.17 17.63 -32.04
C VAL A 92 -11.88 18.88 -32.55
N ASP A 93 -12.59 18.79 -33.69
CA ASP A 93 -13.40 19.90 -34.21
C ASP A 93 -14.56 20.27 -33.29
N GLY A 94 -15.22 19.29 -32.68
CA GLY A 94 -16.26 19.55 -31.68
C GLY A 94 -15.72 20.23 -30.42
N VAL A 95 -14.56 19.79 -29.92
CA VAL A 95 -13.86 20.44 -28.79
C VAL A 95 -13.46 21.87 -29.15
N LYS A 96 -12.98 22.11 -30.37
CA LYS A 96 -12.65 23.44 -30.89
C LYS A 96 -13.86 24.39 -30.79
N ARG A 97 -15.04 23.97 -31.28
CA ARG A 97 -16.26 24.79 -31.28
C ARG A 97 -16.69 25.19 -29.86
N ILE A 98 -16.54 24.30 -28.88
CA ILE A 98 -16.82 24.59 -27.47
C ILE A 98 -15.83 25.64 -26.94
N LEU A 99 -14.54 25.52 -27.25
CA LEU A 99 -13.52 26.47 -26.82
C LEU A 99 -13.66 27.86 -27.46
N GLU A 100 -14.16 27.94 -28.70
CA GLU A 100 -14.46 29.20 -29.38
C GLU A 100 -15.67 29.94 -28.77
N ASN A 101 -16.59 29.20 -28.14
CA ASN A 101 -17.82 29.73 -27.53
C ASN A 101 -17.96 29.31 -26.05
N PRO A 102 -17.11 29.83 -25.14
CA PRO A 102 -17.01 29.33 -23.75
C PRO A 102 -18.17 29.75 -22.83
N GLN A 103 -19.23 30.40 -23.33
CA GLN A 103 -20.32 30.94 -22.51
C GLN A 103 -20.98 29.86 -21.61
N SER A 104 -21.15 28.64 -22.15
CA SER A 104 -21.73 27.51 -21.41
C SER A 104 -20.80 26.94 -20.34
N LEU A 105 -19.50 27.25 -20.37
CA LEU A 105 -18.51 26.82 -19.38
C LEU A 105 -18.50 27.71 -18.13
N ALA A 106 -19.32 28.75 -18.07
CA ALA A 106 -19.57 29.52 -16.85
C ALA A 106 -20.42 28.75 -15.82
N ASP A 107 -20.97 27.58 -16.18
CA ASP A 107 -21.58 26.65 -15.23
C ASP A 107 -20.53 25.66 -14.70
N PRO A 108 -20.36 25.50 -13.36
CA PRO A 108 -19.36 24.60 -12.77
C PRO A 108 -19.45 23.15 -13.24
N ASN A 109 -20.67 22.63 -13.49
CA ASN A 109 -20.85 21.24 -13.91
C ASN A 109 -20.41 21.03 -15.36
N ASN A 110 -20.81 21.93 -16.26
CA ASN A 110 -20.31 21.94 -17.63
C ASN A 110 -18.78 22.06 -17.68
N TYR A 111 -18.23 22.97 -16.88
CA TYR A 111 -16.79 23.16 -16.79
C TYR A 111 -16.07 21.88 -16.34
N HIS A 112 -16.57 21.20 -15.29
CA HIS A 112 -16.00 19.96 -14.80
C HIS A 112 -16.01 18.84 -15.86
N GLU A 113 -17.16 18.60 -16.49
CA GLU A 113 -17.30 17.55 -17.52
C GLU A 113 -16.47 17.86 -18.77
N PHE A 114 -16.32 19.14 -19.11
CA PHE A 114 -15.46 19.54 -20.22
C PHE A 114 -13.97 19.31 -19.91
N CYS A 115 -13.51 19.61 -18.69
CA CYS A 115 -12.15 19.27 -18.25
C CYS A 115 -11.89 17.75 -18.31
N ARG A 116 -12.89 16.92 -17.92
CA ARG A 116 -12.83 15.47 -18.09
C ARG A 116 -12.70 15.07 -19.56
N LEU A 117 -13.48 15.68 -20.46
CA LEU A 117 -13.42 15.41 -21.90
C LEU A 117 -12.03 15.72 -22.46
N LEU A 118 -11.45 16.86 -22.10
CA LEU A 118 -10.09 17.24 -22.51
C LEU A 118 -9.05 16.21 -22.05
N ALA A 119 -9.12 15.74 -20.81
CA ALA A 119 -8.23 14.69 -20.30
C ALA A 119 -8.34 13.37 -21.09
N ARG A 120 -9.53 13.04 -21.62
CA ARG A 120 -9.76 11.84 -22.45
C ARG A 120 -9.08 11.88 -23.81
N LEU A 121 -8.83 13.07 -24.37
CA LEU A 121 -8.15 13.20 -25.66
C LEU A 121 -6.77 12.54 -25.62
N LYS A 122 -5.95 12.84 -24.61
CA LYS A 122 -4.61 12.25 -24.51
C LYS A 122 -4.59 10.87 -23.84
N SER A 123 -5.56 10.54 -22.99
CA SER A 123 -5.63 9.22 -22.37
C SER A 123 -5.94 8.13 -23.38
N ASN A 124 -6.81 8.42 -24.35
CA ASN A 124 -7.24 7.46 -25.35
C ASN A 124 -6.42 7.57 -26.65
N TYR A 125 -6.03 8.78 -27.07
CA TYR A 125 -5.29 9.00 -28.33
C TYR A 125 -3.83 9.35 -28.08
N GLN A 126 -2.93 8.76 -28.88
CA GLN A 126 -1.50 9.04 -28.78
C GLN A 126 -1.20 10.46 -29.30
N LEU A 127 -0.16 11.11 -28.77
CA LEU A 127 0.22 12.46 -29.23
C LEU A 127 0.50 12.46 -30.74
N GLY A 128 1.19 11.45 -31.28
CA GLY A 128 1.41 11.32 -32.72
C GLY A 128 0.15 11.13 -33.58
N GLU A 129 -1.00 10.78 -32.98
CA GLU A 129 -2.32 10.80 -33.66
C GLU A 129 -2.92 12.21 -33.63
N LEU A 130 -2.78 12.93 -32.50
CA LEU A 130 -3.31 14.28 -32.32
C LEU A 130 -2.65 15.30 -33.24
N VAL A 131 -1.32 15.28 -33.38
CA VAL A 131 -0.60 16.28 -34.20
C VAL A 131 -0.91 16.15 -35.70
N LYS A 132 -1.44 15.01 -36.14
CA LYS A 132 -1.85 14.77 -37.54
C LYS A 132 -3.21 15.35 -37.90
N VAL A 133 -3.98 15.82 -36.91
CA VAL A 133 -5.29 16.44 -37.15
C VAL A 133 -5.05 17.85 -37.71
N GLU A 134 -5.72 18.20 -38.81
CA GLU A 134 -5.49 19.46 -39.54
C GLU A 134 -5.60 20.71 -38.64
N ASN A 135 -6.58 20.72 -37.73
CA ASN A 135 -6.84 21.85 -36.82
C ASN A 135 -6.06 21.79 -35.50
N TYR A 136 -5.15 20.83 -35.32
CA TYR A 136 -4.41 20.66 -34.05
C TYR A 136 -3.71 21.93 -33.55
N PRO A 137 -2.96 22.71 -34.38
CA PRO A 137 -2.27 23.91 -33.92
C PRO A 137 -3.18 24.95 -33.27
N GLU A 138 -4.39 25.11 -33.79
CA GLU A 138 -5.36 26.04 -33.25
C GLU A 138 -6.02 25.51 -31.97
N VAL A 139 -6.35 24.21 -31.95
CA VAL A 139 -6.99 23.59 -30.79
C VAL A 139 -6.05 23.54 -29.59
N ILE A 140 -4.77 23.17 -29.77
CA ILE A 140 -3.83 23.14 -28.64
C ILE A 140 -3.60 24.53 -28.05
N ARG A 141 -3.60 25.58 -28.89
CA ARG A 141 -3.55 26.99 -28.44
C ARG A 141 -4.78 27.36 -27.62
N LEU A 142 -5.98 26.98 -28.07
CA LEU A 142 -7.22 27.23 -27.34
C LEU A 142 -7.26 26.48 -26.00
N ILE A 143 -6.80 25.21 -25.97
CA ILE A 143 -6.68 24.42 -24.74
C ILE A 143 -5.68 25.06 -23.77
N ALA A 144 -4.54 25.58 -24.28
CA ALA A 144 -3.55 26.28 -23.47
C ALA A 144 -4.14 27.54 -22.84
N ASN A 145 -4.78 28.40 -23.64
CA ASN A 145 -5.44 29.61 -23.15
C ASN A 145 -6.51 29.28 -22.10
N PHE A 146 -7.36 28.28 -22.37
CA PHE A 146 -8.37 27.81 -21.43
C PHE A 146 -7.73 27.33 -20.12
N THR A 147 -6.66 26.53 -20.20
CA THR A 147 -5.95 26.03 -19.02
C THR A 147 -5.33 27.17 -18.21
N VAL A 148 -4.70 28.16 -18.85
CA VAL A 148 -4.11 29.33 -18.18
C VAL A 148 -5.18 30.12 -17.43
N THR A 149 -6.30 30.44 -18.07
CA THR A 149 -7.41 31.15 -17.43
C THR A 149 -8.01 30.35 -16.28
N SER A 150 -8.14 29.04 -16.46
CA SER A 150 -8.65 28.08 -15.46
C SER A 150 -7.77 28.03 -14.21
N LEU A 151 -6.44 28.04 -14.39
CA LEU A 151 -5.48 28.03 -13.29
C LEU A 151 -5.49 29.36 -12.51
N GLN A 152 -5.72 30.49 -13.18
CA GLN A 152 -5.83 31.80 -12.54
C GLN A 152 -7.11 31.94 -11.70
N HIS A 153 -8.22 31.34 -12.13
CA HIS A 153 -9.50 31.34 -11.42
C HIS A 153 -9.68 30.07 -10.58
N TRP A 154 -8.73 29.81 -9.69
CA TRP A 154 -8.68 28.58 -8.89
C TRP A 154 -9.90 28.37 -7.97
N GLU A 155 -10.60 29.45 -7.60
CA GLU A 155 -11.80 29.44 -6.75
C GLU A 155 -12.98 28.71 -7.38
N PHE A 156 -13.02 28.60 -8.71
CA PHE A 156 -14.24 28.19 -9.42
C PHE A 156 -14.47 26.66 -9.44
N ALA A 157 -13.40 25.85 -9.46
CA ALA A 157 -13.51 24.38 -9.44
C ALA A 157 -12.16 23.69 -9.15
N PRO A 158 -11.75 23.51 -7.89
CA PRO A 158 -10.45 22.92 -7.53
C PRO A 158 -10.28 21.49 -8.04
N ASN A 159 -11.34 20.68 -7.99
CA ASN A 159 -11.31 19.27 -8.44
C ASN A 159 -11.14 19.11 -9.96
N SER A 160 -11.47 20.15 -10.74
CA SER A 160 -11.37 20.11 -12.20
C SER A 160 -9.95 20.38 -12.71
N VAL A 161 -9.14 21.09 -11.93
CA VAL A 161 -7.74 21.43 -12.27
C VAL A 161 -6.90 20.17 -12.47
N HIS A 162 -7.16 19.12 -11.68
CA HIS A 162 -6.49 17.83 -11.81
C HIS A 162 -6.56 17.26 -13.23
N TYR A 163 -7.72 17.34 -13.89
CA TYR A 163 -7.88 16.81 -15.26
C TYR A 163 -7.05 17.59 -16.29
N LEU A 164 -6.99 18.91 -16.14
CA LEU A 164 -6.19 19.76 -17.02
C LEU A 164 -4.69 19.49 -16.83
N LEU A 165 -4.21 19.42 -15.58
CA LEU A 165 -2.82 19.09 -15.30
C LEU A 165 -2.47 17.66 -15.76
N SER A 166 -3.37 16.68 -15.57
CA SER A 166 -3.23 15.31 -16.08
C SER A 166 -3.10 15.26 -17.61
N LEU A 167 -3.89 16.06 -18.33
CA LEU A 167 -3.76 16.21 -19.79
C LEU A 167 -2.35 16.69 -20.17
N TRP A 168 -1.91 17.81 -19.59
CA TRP A 168 -0.61 18.41 -19.90
C TRP A 168 0.56 17.52 -19.49
N GLN A 169 0.48 16.86 -18.34
CA GLN A 169 1.47 15.88 -17.86
C GLN A 169 1.65 14.76 -18.89
N ARG A 170 0.54 14.17 -19.35
CA ARG A 170 0.58 13.06 -20.33
C ARG A 170 1.02 13.52 -21.72
N LEU A 171 0.73 14.77 -22.10
CA LEU A 171 1.23 15.37 -23.35
C LEU A 171 2.75 15.55 -23.27
N ALA A 172 3.25 16.22 -22.23
CA ALA A 172 4.68 16.45 -22.00
C ALA A 172 5.47 15.14 -21.90
N ALA A 173 5.00 14.16 -21.13
CA ALA A 173 5.66 12.85 -21.00
C ALA A 173 5.77 12.09 -22.34
N SER A 174 4.90 12.39 -23.31
CA SER A 174 4.92 11.71 -24.61
C SER A 174 5.85 12.34 -25.64
N VAL A 175 6.35 13.56 -25.41
CA VAL A 175 7.24 14.30 -26.34
C VAL A 175 8.44 13.47 -26.80
N PRO A 176 9.21 12.78 -25.92
CA PRO A 176 10.38 12.01 -26.34
C PRO A 176 10.07 10.84 -27.29
N TYR A 177 8.80 10.41 -27.35
CA TYR A 177 8.36 9.25 -28.12
C TYR A 177 7.64 9.63 -29.42
N VAL A 178 7.44 10.92 -29.68
CA VAL A 178 6.78 11.38 -30.91
C VAL A 178 7.70 11.20 -32.10
N LYS A 179 7.24 10.40 -33.08
CA LYS A 179 7.92 10.21 -34.38
C LYS A 179 7.23 10.97 -35.52
N ALA A 180 6.25 11.81 -35.20
CA ALA A 180 5.50 12.59 -36.18
C ALA A 180 6.38 13.71 -36.74
N THR A 181 6.18 14.06 -38.02
CA THR A 181 6.90 15.17 -38.68
C THR A 181 6.28 16.52 -38.35
N GLU A 182 5.01 16.53 -37.96
CA GLU A 182 4.24 17.71 -37.62
C GLU A 182 4.65 18.28 -36.24
N PRO A 183 4.67 19.62 -36.06
CA PRO A 183 5.10 20.23 -34.80
C PRO A 183 4.06 20.06 -33.69
N HIS A 184 4.49 19.55 -32.53
CA HIS A 184 3.59 19.34 -31.39
C HIS A 184 3.25 20.63 -30.61
N LEU A 185 4.02 21.71 -30.76
CA LEU A 185 3.83 23.03 -30.11
C LEU A 185 3.88 23.05 -28.57
N LEU A 186 4.10 21.90 -27.93
CA LEU A 186 4.21 21.80 -26.46
C LEU A 186 5.35 22.64 -25.86
N GLU A 187 6.43 22.90 -26.62
CA GLU A 187 7.57 23.76 -26.20
C GLU A 187 7.16 25.23 -25.98
N THR A 188 6.05 25.64 -26.61
CA THR A 188 5.49 26.99 -26.47
C THR A 188 4.51 27.07 -25.31
N TYR A 189 3.61 26.08 -25.17
CA TYR A 189 2.49 26.16 -24.23
C TYR A 189 2.77 25.56 -22.85
N THR A 190 3.64 24.56 -22.73
CA THR A 190 3.99 23.99 -21.41
C THR A 190 4.64 25.01 -20.46
N PRO A 191 5.51 25.95 -20.92
CA PRO A 191 5.99 27.04 -20.07
C PRO A 191 4.87 27.99 -19.61
N GLU A 192 3.89 28.29 -20.47
CA GLU A 192 2.78 29.18 -20.13
C GLU A 192 1.89 28.57 -19.04
N VAL A 193 1.55 27.29 -19.17
CA VAL A 193 0.78 26.53 -18.18
C VAL A 193 1.53 26.45 -16.85
N THR A 194 2.84 26.13 -16.90
CA THR A 194 3.69 26.08 -15.70
C THR A 194 3.72 27.45 -15.02
N LYS A 195 3.93 28.53 -15.78
CA LYS A 195 3.94 29.89 -15.26
C LYS A 195 2.61 30.24 -14.58
N ALA A 196 1.49 30.00 -15.25
CA ALA A 196 0.17 30.29 -14.73
C ALA A 196 -0.13 29.53 -13.43
N TYR A 197 0.26 28.25 -13.35
CA TYR A 197 0.11 27.47 -12.12
C TYR A 197 0.92 28.08 -10.97
N VAL A 198 2.22 28.33 -11.20
CA VAL A 198 3.12 28.85 -10.16
C VAL A 198 2.63 30.22 -9.68
N THR A 199 2.37 31.16 -10.57
CA THR A 199 1.95 32.51 -10.18
C THR A 199 0.60 32.50 -9.45
N SER A 200 -0.36 31.71 -9.92
CA SER A 200 -1.67 31.56 -9.25
C SER A 200 -1.54 31.10 -7.80
N ARG A 201 -0.68 30.10 -7.53
CA ARG A 201 -0.44 29.62 -6.15
C ARG A 201 0.26 30.65 -5.26
N LEU A 202 1.13 31.49 -5.80
CA LEU A 202 1.79 32.55 -5.02
C LEU A 202 0.87 33.74 -4.74
N GLU A 203 -0.03 34.05 -5.67
CA GLU A 203 -1.05 35.09 -5.52
C GLU A 203 -2.15 34.65 -4.55
N SER A 204 -2.55 33.37 -4.60
CA SER A 204 -3.60 32.82 -3.73
C SER A 204 -3.24 32.95 -2.24
N VAL A 205 -1.97 32.84 -1.86
CA VAL A 205 -1.53 32.96 -0.45
C VAL A 205 -2.03 34.27 0.18
N HIS A 206 -1.93 35.39 -0.55
CA HIS A 206 -2.38 36.68 -0.01
C HIS A 206 -3.89 36.73 0.17
N ILE A 207 -4.64 36.18 -0.79
CA ILE A 207 -6.11 36.13 -0.76
C ILE A 207 -6.58 35.23 0.38
N ILE A 208 -6.02 34.03 0.50
CA ILE A 208 -6.34 33.03 1.53
C ILE A 208 -6.14 33.63 2.93
N LEU A 209 -4.99 34.28 3.17
CA LEU A 209 -4.70 34.88 4.46
C LEU A 209 -5.57 36.11 4.78
N ARG A 210 -5.94 36.89 3.77
CA ARG A 210 -6.79 38.08 3.94
C ARG A 210 -8.24 37.71 4.21
N ASP A 211 -8.78 36.76 3.44
CA ASP A 211 -10.19 36.44 3.42
C ASP A 211 -10.53 35.21 4.30
N GLY A 212 -9.51 34.55 4.87
CA GLY A 212 -9.67 33.41 5.77
C GLY A 212 -10.19 32.15 5.06
N LEU A 213 -9.79 31.95 3.81
CA LEU A 213 -10.19 30.79 3.00
C LEU A 213 -9.43 29.53 3.42
N GLU A 214 -9.92 28.37 2.97
CA GLU A 214 -9.21 27.10 3.16
C GLU A 214 -7.89 27.10 2.38
N ASP A 215 -6.78 26.78 3.05
CA ASP A 215 -5.46 26.77 2.42
C ASP A 215 -5.21 25.41 1.74
N PRO A 216 -4.96 25.37 0.42
CA PRO A 216 -4.65 24.11 -0.25
C PRO A 216 -3.42 23.40 0.30
N LEU A 217 -2.51 24.10 0.98
CA LEU A 217 -1.34 23.49 1.65
C LEU A 217 -1.71 22.56 2.81
N ASP A 218 -2.93 22.64 3.33
CA ASP A 218 -3.40 21.76 4.42
C ASP A 218 -3.77 20.36 3.91
N ASP A 219 -4.08 20.21 2.61
CA ASP A 219 -4.26 18.91 1.95
C ASP A 219 -2.97 18.44 1.28
N ALA A 220 -2.12 17.78 2.06
CA ALA A 220 -0.87 17.21 1.57
C ALA A 220 -1.04 16.20 0.42
N GLY A 221 -2.18 15.50 0.35
CA GLY A 221 -2.47 14.52 -0.71
C GLY A 221 -2.74 15.20 -2.05
N LEU A 222 -3.61 16.21 -2.04
CA LEU A 222 -3.91 17.03 -3.22
C LEU A 222 -2.67 17.77 -3.72
N VAL A 223 -1.90 18.37 -2.81
CA VAL A 223 -0.66 19.09 -3.15
C VAL A 223 0.33 18.15 -3.83
N GLN A 224 0.59 16.98 -3.23
CA GLN A 224 1.51 16.00 -3.82
C GLN A 224 1.04 15.58 -5.23
N GLN A 225 -0.25 15.31 -5.41
CA GLN A 225 -0.82 14.91 -6.70
C GLN A 225 -0.64 16.00 -7.78
N GLN A 226 -0.95 17.26 -7.47
CA GLN A 226 -0.79 18.37 -8.42
C GLN A 226 0.68 18.62 -8.74
N LEU A 227 1.56 18.52 -7.74
CA LEU A 227 3.00 18.71 -7.91
C LEU A 227 3.65 17.60 -8.74
N ASP A 228 3.21 16.36 -8.60
CA ASP A 228 3.67 15.24 -9.43
C ASP A 228 3.29 15.47 -10.91
N GLN A 229 2.10 15.99 -11.17
CA GLN A 229 1.68 16.39 -12.53
C GLN A 229 2.51 17.55 -13.07
N LEU A 230 2.66 18.62 -12.27
CA LEU A 230 3.42 19.81 -12.62
C LEU A 230 4.90 19.49 -12.90
N SER A 231 5.51 18.58 -12.13
CA SER A 231 6.92 18.21 -12.27
C SER A 231 7.26 17.77 -13.69
N THR A 232 6.37 16.99 -14.31
CA THR A 232 6.55 16.49 -15.67
C THR A 232 6.33 17.59 -16.70
N ILE A 233 5.35 18.48 -16.47
CA ILE A 233 5.04 19.60 -17.35
C ILE A 233 6.21 20.58 -17.37
N GLY A 234 6.69 20.99 -16.20
CA GLY A 234 7.78 21.95 -16.04
C GLY A 234 9.12 21.45 -16.58
N ARG A 235 9.32 20.12 -16.63
CA ARG A 235 10.51 19.49 -17.22
C ARG A 235 10.50 19.38 -18.74
N CYS A 236 9.38 19.67 -19.41
CA CYS A 236 9.33 19.70 -20.88
C CYS A 236 10.25 20.78 -21.45
N GLU A 237 10.23 21.98 -20.85
CA GLU A 237 11.03 23.15 -21.22
C GLU A 237 11.72 23.68 -19.96
N TYR A 238 12.70 22.90 -19.49
CA TYR A 238 13.19 23.04 -18.13
C TYR A 238 13.98 24.34 -17.89
N ASP A 239 14.61 24.88 -18.92
CA ASP A 239 15.33 26.17 -18.88
C ASP A 239 14.40 27.34 -18.50
N LYS A 240 13.25 27.44 -19.16
CA LYS A 240 12.23 28.47 -18.91
C LYS A 240 11.62 28.31 -17.52
N THR A 241 11.34 27.07 -17.12
CA THR A 241 10.80 26.75 -15.78
C THR A 241 11.79 27.16 -14.69
N CYS A 242 13.07 26.78 -14.82
CA CYS A 242 14.12 27.17 -13.86
C CYS A 242 14.28 28.68 -13.75
N ALA A 243 14.34 29.39 -14.89
CA ALA A 243 14.47 30.84 -14.89
C ALA A 243 13.31 31.53 -14.15
N LEU A 244 12.07 31.06 -14.36
CA LEU A 244 10.90 31.54 -13.65
C LEU A 244 10.99 31.28 -12.14
N LEU A 245 11.32 30.05 -11.73
CA LEU A 245 11.40 29.68 -10.32
C LEU A 245 12.50 30.46 -9.59
N VAL A 246 13.66 30.64 -10.23
CA VAL A 246 14.76 31.46 -9.72
C VAL A 246 14.28 32.90 -9.49
N GLN A 247 13.64 33.52 -10.48
CA GLN A 247 13.18 34.90 -10.37
C GLN A 247 12.18 35.08 -9.22
N LEU A 248 11.16 34.21 -9.14
CA LEU A 248 10.10 34.31 -8.13
C LEU A 248 10.63 33.99 -6.71
N PHE A 249 11.57 33.05 -6.61
CA PHE A 249 12.23 32.71 -5.34
C PHE A 249 13.10 33.85 -4.85
N ASP A 250 13.98 34.39 -5.68
CA ASP A 250 14.89 35.46 -5.29
C ASP A 250 14.10 36.70 -4.85
N GLN A 251 13.02 37.03 -5.56
CA GLN A 251 12.11 38.12 -5.19
C GLN A 251 11.46 37.87 -3.80
N SER A 252 10.86 36.70 -3.59
CA SER A 252 10.15 36.39 -2.34
C SER A 252 11.11 36.28 -1.15
N ALA A 253 12.29 35.68 -1.36
CA ALA A 253 13.31 35.51 -0.34
C ALA A 253 13.95 36.85 0.06
N GLN A 254 14.19 37.75 -0.89
CA GLN A 254 14.71 39.09 -0.60
C GLN A 254 13.69 39.90 0.22
N THR A 255 12.43 39.95 -0.19
CA THR A 255 11.38 40.64 0.58
C THR A 255 11.22 40.04 1.97
N TYR A 256 11.28 38.71 2.09
CA TYR A 256 11.26 38.06 3.40
C TYR A 256 12.43 38.53 4.26
N GLN A 257 13.66 38.49 3.75
CA GLN A 257 14.86 38.92 4.49
C GLN A 257 14.80 40.40 4.91
N GLU A 258 14.29 41.29 4.07
CA GLU A 258 14.08 42.71 4.39
C GLU A 258 13.05 42.89 5.51
N LEU A 259 11.93 42.16 5.46
CA LEU A 259 10.91 42.18 6.53
C LEU A 259 11.49 41.70 7.86
N LEU A 260 12.36 40.69 7.83
CA LEU A 260 13.02 40.19 9.03
C LEU A 260 13.97 41.20 9.68
N GLN A 261 14.69 41.99 8.86
CA GLN A 261 15.62 43.00 9.36
C GLN A 261 14.90 44.22 9.93
N SER A 262 13.69 44.53 9.45
CA SER A 262 12.95 45.72 9.86
C SER A 262 12.34 45.65 11.27
N GLY A 263 12.27 44.47 11.90
CA GLY A 263 11.88 44.24 13.30
C GLY A 263 10.46 44.66 13.72
N SER A 264 9.72 45.33 12.83
CA SER A 264 8.37 45.88 13.01
C SER A 264 7.43 45.50 11.88
N ALA A 265 7.80 44.49 11.07
CA ALA A 265 7.04 44.03 9.93
C ALA A 265 5.63 43.55 10.34
N PRO A 266 4.58 43.90 9.57
CA PRO A 266 3.23 43.38 9.80
C PRO A 266 3.23 41.85 9.78
N SER A 267 2.65 41.22 10.81
CA SER A 267 2.57 39.75 10.93
C SER A 267 1.96 39.09 9.68
N MET A 268 1.06 39.79 9.00
CA MET A 268 0.41 39.31 7.78
C MET A 268 1.37 39.30 6.58
N GLU A 269 2.20 40.32 6.39
CA GLU A 269 3.16 40.37 5.27
C GLU A 269 4.22 39.29 5.41
N LEU A 270 4.66 39.03 6.65
CA LEU A 270 5.56 37.94 6.96
C LEU A 270 4.93 36.58 6.59
N ALA A 271 3.69 36.34 7.03
CA ALA A 271 2.97 35.10 6.73
C ALA A 271 2.76 34.90 5.22
N VAL A 272 2.51 35.98 4.47
CA VAL A 272 2.38 35.93 3.01
C VAL A 272 3.69 35.46 2.35
N GLN A 273 4.83 36.01 2.77
CA GLN A 273 6.11 35.57 2.21
C GLN A 273 6.45 34.13 2.62
N GLU A 274 6.13 33.73 3.85
CA GLU A 274 6.31 32.33 4.29
C GLU A 274 5.47 31.36 3.46
N GLY A 275 4.20 31.69 3.18
CA GLY A 275 3.35 30.88 2.31
C GLY A 275 3.84 30.81 0.86
N ARG A 276 4.34 31.93 0.31
CA ARG A 276 4.93 31.97 -1.04
C ARG A 276 6.19 31.10 -1.13
N LEU A 277 7.10 31.26 -0.16
CA LEU A 277 8.31 30.45 -0.08
C LEU A 277 7.99 28.96 0.13
N THR A 278 6.96 28.65 0.92
CA THR A 278 6.48 27.26 1.11
C THR A 278 6.07 26.64 -0.23
N TRP A 279 5.23 27.31 -1.02
CA TRP A 279 4.86 26.85 -2.36
C TRP A 279 6.06 26.69 -3.28
N LEU A 280 6.98 27.66 -3.28
CA LEU A 280 8.17 27.60 -4.12
C LEU A 280 9.09 26.43 -3.74
N VAL A 281 9.30 26.16 -2.45
CA VAL A 281 10.11 25.01 -1.99
C VAL A 281 9.46 23.69 -2.39
N TYR A 282 8.13 23.56 -2.24
CA TYR A 282 7.38 22.40 -2.71
C TYR A 282 7.51 22.19 -4.23
N ILE A 283 7.33 23.25 -5.01
CA ILE A 283 7.41 23.22 -6.48
C ILE A 283 8.84 22.89 -6.94
N ILE A 284 9.85 23.51 -6.35
CA ILE A 284 11.27 23.21 -6.63
C ILE A 284 11.56 21.74 -6.32
N GLY A 285 11.16 21.25 -5.15
CA GLY A 285 11.32 19.85 -4.78
C GLY A 285 10.66 18.90 -5.77
N ALA A 286 9.42 19.18 -6.18
CA ALA A 286 8.68 18.36 -7.14
C ALA A 286 9.32 18.36 -8.53
N VAL A 287 9.69 19.54 -9.04
CA VAL A 287 10.32 19.66 -10.36
C VAL A 287 11.69 18.97 -10.36
N ILE A 288 12.49 19.05 -9.28
CA ILE A 288 13.71 18.24 -9.14
C ILE A 288 13.35 16.73 -9.15
N GLY A 289 12.35 16.35 -8.36
CA GLY A 289 11.85 14.99 -8.19
C GLY A 289 11.31 14.31 -9.46
N GLY A 290 10.85 15.07 -10.47
CA GLY A 290 10.42 14.56 -11.78
C GLY A 290 11.55 13.97 -12.67
N ARG A 291 12.69 13.64 -12.04
CA ARG A 291 13.98 13.10 -12.55
C ARG A 291 13.84 11.89 -13.42
N VAL A 292 13.70 11.99 -14.74
CA VAL A 292 13.80 10.77 -15.56
C VAL A 292 15.27 10.43 -15.81
N SER A 293 15.81 9.44 -15.07
CA SER A 293 17.25 9.11 -15.02
C SER A 293 17.92 8.84 -16.39
N PHE A 294 17.15 8.48 -17.41
CA PHE A 294 17.67 8.18 -18.76
C PHE A 294 17.62 9.38 -19.74
N ALA A 295 16.94 10.48 -19.38
CA ALA A 295 16.71 11.62 -20.26
C ALA A 295 17.38 12.93 -19.78
N SER A 296 18.03 12.93 -18.62
CA SER A 296 18.62 14.14 -18.03
C SER A 296 19.94 14.53 -18.68
N THR A 297 20.10 15.81 -19.02
CA THR A 297 21.37 16.37 -19.52
C THR A 297 22.18 17.00 -18.39
N ASP A 298 23.50 17.10 -18.59
CA ASP A 298 24.42 17.80 -17.68
C ASP A 298 23.99 19.24 -17.38
N GLU A 299 23.31 19.91 -18.31
CA GLU A 299 22.82 21.29 -18.14
C GLU A 299 21.62 21.35 -17.21
N GLN A 300 20.71 20.38 -17.28
CA GLN A 300 19.59 20.26 -16.35
C GLN A 300 20.08 20.04 -14.91
N ASP A 301 21.13 19.24 -14.73
CA ASP A 301 21.76 19.05 -13.42
C ASP A 301 22.39 20.34 -12.86
N ALA A 302 22.93 21.21 -13.71
CA ALA A 302 23.44 22.51 -13.26
C ALA A 302 22.31 23.45 -12.82
N MET A 303 21.18 23.43 -13.54
CA MET A 303 19.98 24.19 -13.18
C MET A 303 19.33 23.67 -11.88
N ASP A 304 19.28 22.35 -11.69
CA ASP A 304 18.88 21.73 -10.43
C ASP A 304 19.79 22.26 -9.28
N GLY A 305 21.10 22.41 -9.53
CA GLY A 305 22.05 22.97 -8.57
C GLY A 305 21.74 24.40 -8.14
N GLU A 306 21.33 25.26 -9.07
CA GLU A 306 20.91 26.65 -8.79
C GLU A 306 19.68 26.72 -7.86
N LEU A 307 18.69 25.87 -8.10
CA LEU A 307 17.48 25.82 -7.29
C LEU A 307 17.77 25.27 -5.89
N VAL A 308 18.59 24.22 -5.80
CA VAL A 308 19.00 23.62 -4.52
C VAL A 308 19.76 24.63 -3.67
N CYS A 309 20.68 25.41 -4.25
CA CYS A 309 21.43 26.44 -3.52
C CYS A 309 20.50 27.42 -2.79
N ARG A 310 19.45 27.89 -3.47
CA ARG A 310 18.46 28.83 -2.94
C ARG A 310 17.65 28.24 -1.79
N VAL A 311 17.18 27.00 -1.94
CA VAL A 311 16.43 26.31 -0.89
C VAL A 311 17.30 26.10 0.36
N LEU A 312 18.57 25.70 0.19
CA LEU A 312 19.50 25.51 1.31
C LEU A 312 19.88 26.84 1.99
N GLN A 313 20.01 27.94 1.24
CA GLN A 313 20.22 29.28 1.82
C GLN A 313 19.02 29.74 2.64
N LEU A 314 17.81 29.52 2.12
CA LEU A 314 16.58 29.81 2.85
C LEU A 314 16.48 28.97 4.13
N MET A 315 16.82 27.68 4.07
CA MET A 315 16.87 26.81 5.24
C MET A 315 17.81 27.36 6.32
N ASN A 316 19.02 27.80 5.96
CA ASN A 316 19.93 28.42 6.93
C ASN A 316 19.34 29.68 7.58
N LEU A 317 18.62 30.49 6.80
CA LEU A 317 17.94 31.69 7.30
C LEU A 317 16.79 31.33 8.27
N THR A 318 15.98 30.33 7.96
CA THR A 318 14.86 29.90 8.82
C THR A 318 15.36 29.19 10.08
N ASP A 319 16.34 28.28 9.95
CA ASP A 319 16.88 27.49 11.04
C ASP A 319 17.52 28.36 12.13
N SER A 320 18.21 29.44 11.72
CA SER A 320 18.83 30.39 12.64
C SER A 320 17.83 31.08 13.59
N ARG A 321 16.53 31.06 13.26
CA ARG A 321 15.47 31.76 13.99
C ARG A 321 14.46 30.85 14.67
N LEU A 322 14.59 29.53 14.54
CA LEU A 322 13.66 28.56 15.14
C LEU A 322 13.48 28.70 16.65
N ALA A 323 14.47 29.28 17.36
CA ALA A 323 14.35 29.59 18.78
C ALA A 323 13.36 30.71 19.10
N GLN A 324 13.03 31.57 18.13
CA GLN A 324 12.17 32.74 18.27
C GLN A 324 10.83 32.56 17.53
N ALA A 325 10.89 32.11 16.27
CA ALA A 325 9.73 31.91 15.42
C ALA A 325 10.03 30.81 14.38
N GLY A 326 9.05 29.93 14.16
CA GLY A 326 9.11 28.87 13.17
C GLY A 326 7.78 28.73 12.44
N ASN A 327 7.83 28.34 11.17
CA ASN A 327 6.65 28.10 10.35
C ASN A 327 6.56 26.61 10.00
N GLU A 328 5.53 25.94 10.49
CA GLU A 328 5.35 24.50 10.30
C GLU A 328 5.21 24.10 8.82
N LYS A 329 4.49 24.90 8.02
CA LYS A 329 4.26 24.61 6.59
C LYS A 329 5.57 24.71 5.79
N LEU A 330 6.36 25.74 6.07
CA LEU A 330 7.67 25.92 5.44
C LEU A 330 8.61 24.76 5.81
N GLU A 331 8.60 24.31 7.06
CA GLU A 331 9.39 23.16 7.51
C GLU A 331 8.97 21.84 6.85
N LEU A 332 7.67 21.60 6.70
CA LEU A 332 7.16 20.44 5.97
C LEU A 332 7.55 20.48 4.48
N SER A 333 7.58 21.67 3.88
CA SER A 333 8.06 21.84 2.50
C SER A 333 9.56 21.53 2.37
N MET A 334 10.39 21.95 3.34
CA MET A 334 11.81 21.62 3.38
C MET A 334 12.04 20.10 3.47
N LEU A 335 11.28 19.41 4.31
CA LEU A 335 11.35 17.94 4.40
C LEU A 335 10.92 17.26 3.09
N SER A 336 9.87 17.77 2.44
CA SER A 336 9.43 17.28 1.13
C SER A 336 10.51 17.50 0.06
N PHE A 337 11.17 18.66 0.06
CA PHE A 337 12.29 18.95 -0.82
C PHE A 337 13.45 17.96 -0.59
N PHE A 338 13.84 17.71 0.66
CA PHE A 338 14.90 16.74 0.97
C PHE A 338 14.55 15.31 0.54
N GLU A 339 13.28 14.92 0.65
CA GLU A 339 12.81 13.63 0.15
C GLU A 339 13.00 13.50 -1.37
N GLN A 340 12.59 14.52 -2.14
CA GLN A 340 12.73 14.53 -3.59
C GLN A 340 14.20 14.62 -4.03
N PHE A 341 15.00 15.48 -3.38
CA PHE A 341 16.44 15.58 -3.62
C PHE A 341 17.12 14.23 -3.38
N ARG A 342 16.81 13.56 -2.26
CA ARG A 342 17.37 12.25 -1.93
C ARG A 342 17.08 11.23 -3.02
N LYS A 343 15.82 11.13 -3.47
CA LYS A 343 15.39 10.16 -4.50
C LYS A 343 16.21 10.28 -5.80
N ILE A 344 16.66 11.49 -6.15
CA ILE A 344 17.32 11.76 -7.43
C ILE A 344 18.85 11.82 -7.33
N TYR A 345 19.38 12.43 -6.26
CA TYR A 345 20.81 12.75 -6.14
C TYR A 345 21.53 12.03 -5.00
N ILE A 346 20.84 11.23 -4.18
CA ILE A 346 21.47 10.45 -3.11
C ILE A 346 21.12 8.96 -3.26
N GLY A 347 22.10 8.14 -3.60
CA GLY A 347 21.94 6.68 -3.64
C GLY A 347 22.93 5.98 -4.59
N ASP A 348 22.87 4.65 -4.61
CA ASP A 348 23.82 3.81 -5.34
C ASP A 348 23.77 3.98 -6.87
N GLN A 349 22.64 4.45 -7.42
CA GLN A 349 22.39 4.61 -8.86
C GLN A 349 22.71 6.02 -9.38
N VAL A 350 23.22 6.92 -8.54
CA VAL A 350 23.49 8.31 -8.93
C VAL A 350 24.83 8.43 -9.64
N GLN A 351 24.83 9.09 -10.81
CA GLN A 351 26.06 9.39 -11.53
C GLN A 351 26.94 10.34 -10.69
N LYS A 352 28.10 9.84 -10.27
CA LYS A 352 29.06 10.53 -9.37
C LYS A 352 29.68 11.81 -9.94
N SER A 353 29.37 12.19 -11.17
CA SER A 353 29.95 13.31 -11.92
C SER A 353 28.92 14.34 -12.39
N SER A 354 27.82 14.52 -11.63
CA SER A 354 26.80 15.51 -11.96
C SER A 354 27.34 16.95 -11.84
N LYS A 355 27.02 17.83 -12.79
CA LYS A 355 27.34 19.28 -12.71
C LYS A 355 26.64 19.96 -11.52
N LEU A 356 25.62 19.32 -10.93
CA LEU A 356 24.99 19.74 -9.67
C LEU A 356 26.03 20.02 -8.58
N TYR A 357 26.90 19.06 -8.28
CA TYR A 357 27.89 19.19 -7.21
C TYR A 357 28.93 20.27 -7.49
N ARG A 358 29.22 20.58 -8.75
CA ARG A 358 30.07 21.74 -9.10
C ARG A 358 29.40 23.03 -8.66
N ARG A 359 28.10 23.18 -8.96
CA ARG A 359 27.38 24.39 -8.58
C ARG A 359 27.21 24.52 -7.07
N LEU A 360 26.93 23.41 -6.38
CA LEU A 360 26.88 23.38 -4.91
C LEU A 360 28.24 23.71 -4.26
N SER A 361 29.34 23.27 -4.87
CA SER A 361 30.70 23.62 -4.47
C SER A 361 30.96 25.13 -4.63
N ASP A 362 30.63 25.70 -5.79
CA ASP A 362 30.88 27.12 -6.08
C ASP A 362 30.11 28.08 -5.16
N VAL A 363 28.87 27.74 -4.80
CA VAL A 363 27.97 28.65 -4.06
C VAL A 363 27.94 28.36 -2.56
N LEU A 364 27.96 27.08 -2.16
CA LEU A 364 27.80 26.65 -0.76
C LEU A 364 29.05 25.96 -0.20
N GLY A 365 30.08 25.72 -1.01
CA GLY A 365 31.26 24.95 -0.59
C GLY A 365 30.99 23.46 -0.41
N LEU A 366 29.86 22.93 -0.92
CA LEU A 366 29.49 21.52 -0.79
C LEU A 366 30.09 20.72 -1.96
N ASN A 367 31.26 20.14 -1.71
CA ASN A 367 32.08 19.51 -2.75
C ASN A 367 31.67 18.08 -3.09
N ASP A 368 31.04 17.37 -2.15
CA ASP A 368 30.71 15.97 -2.32
C ASP A 368 29.37 15.58 -1.67
N GLU A 369 28.94 14.35 -1.95
CA GLU A 369 27.73 13.77 -1.36
C GLU A 369 27.81 13.67 0.17
N THR A 370 29.00 13.49 0.75
CA THR A 370 29.21 13.40 2.20
C THR A 370 28.83 14.71 2.91
N MET A 371 29.26 15.84 2.35
CA MET A 371 28.89 17.17 2.86
C MET A 371 27.38 17.40 2.75
N VAL A 372 26.74 16.98 1.66
CA VAL A 372 25.27 17.06 1.53
C VAL A 372 24.58 16.18 2.57
N LEU A 373 25.04 14.94 2.79
CA LEU A 373 24.51 14.09 3.86
C LEU A 373 24.68 14.72 5.26
N SER A 374 25.75 15.49 5.49
CA SER A 374 25.92 16.26 6.72
C SER A 374 24.84 17.35 6.88
N ILE A 375 24.40 17.97 5.78
CA ILE A 375 23.28 18.93 5.81
C ILE A 375 21.97 18.22 6.17
N PHE A 376 21.69 17.06 5.58
CA PHE A 376 20.51 16.25 5.91
C PHE A 376 20.47 15.90 7.40
N ILE A 377 21.56 15.38 7.95
CA ILE A 377 21.63 15.01 9.37
C ILE A 377 21.56 16.24 10.27
N GLY A 378 22.21 17.34 9.89
CA GLY A 378 22.09 18.62 10.58
C GLY A 378 20.64 19.07 10.69
N LYS A 379 19.90 19.06 9.57
CA LYS A 379 18.48 19.41 9.55
C LYS A 379 17.62 18.45 10.38
N ILE A 380 17.87 17.15 10.30
CA ILE A 380 17.18 16.14 11.13
C ILE A 380 17.36 16.46 12.61
N ILE A 381 18.59 16.71 13.06
CA ILE A 381 18.87 17.03 14.47
C ILE A 381 18.20 18.35 14.87
N THR A 382 18.29 19.38 14.04
CA THR A 382 17.61 20.67 14.28
C THR A 382 16.10 20.46 14.46
N ASN A 383 15.48 19.69 13.57
CA ASN A 383 14.05 19.42 13.66
C ASN A 383 13.67 18.63 14.91
N LEU A 384 14.43 17.58 15.27
CA LEU A 384 14.16 16.82 16.49
C LEU A 384 14.38 17.64 17.77
N LYS A 385 15.24 18.66 17.73
CA LYS A 385 15.51 19.56 18.86
C LYS A 385 14.41 20.60 19.06
N TYR A 386 14.02 21.31 17.99
CA TYR A 386 13.07 22.44 18.06
C TYR A 386 11.61 22.02 17.85
N TRP A 387 11.36 21.00 17.03
CA TRP A 387 10.01 20.56 16.62
C TRP A 387 9.57 19.25 17.28
N GLY A 388 10.24 18.78 18.33
CA GLY A 388 9.93 17.50 19.01
C GLY A 388 8.52 17.38 19.62
N ARG A 389 7.73 18.47 19.61
CA ARG A 389 6.31 18.49 20.02
C ARG A 389 5.32 18.48 18.84
N CYS A 390 5.79 18.75 17.62
CA CYS A 390 4.97 18.74 16.41
C CYS A 390 5.08 17.34 15.76
N GLU A 391 4.01 16.55 15.88
CA GLU A 391 3.97 15.16 15.39
C GLU A 391 4.19 15.06 13.87
N PRO A 392 3.55 15.88 13.00
CA PRO A 392 3.76 15.79 11.56
C PRO A 392 5.23 16.01 11.13
N ILE A 393 5.88 17.03 11.71
CA ILE A 393 7.29 17.35 11.43
C ILE A 393 8.20 16.25 11.97
N THR A 394 7.97 15.80 13.20
CA THR A 394 8.77 14.73 13.82
C THR A 394 8.64 13.43 13.02
N SER A 395 7.44 13.06 12.61
CA SER A 395 7.14 11.87 11.83
C SER A 395 7.86 11.89 10.47
N LYS A 396 7.71 12.97 9.69
CA LYS A 396 8.42 13.13 8.39
C LYS A 396 9.94 13.22 8.55
N THR A 397 10.43 13.90 9.57
CA THR A 397 11.88 13.99 9.88
C THR A 397 12.47 12.62 10.15
N LEU A 398 11.80 11.80 10.96
CA LEU A 398 12.24 10.45 11.28
C LEU A 398 12.07 9.49 10.10
N GLN A 399 11.06 9.69 9.26
CA GLN A 399 10.95 8.96 7.99
C GLN A 399 12.14 9.26 7.08
N LEU A 400 12.56 10.52 6.97
CA LEU A 400 13.76 10.90 6.20
C LEU A 400 15.03 10.23 6.73
N LEU A 401 15.22 10.22 8.06
CA LEU A 401 16.33 9.50 8.70
C LEU A 401 16.27 7.99 8.41
N ASN A 402 15.09 7.40 8.52
CA ASN A 402 14.88 5.98 8.25
C ASN A 402 15.16 5.64 6.78
N ASP A 403 14.73 6.48 5.85
CA ASP A 403 14.99 6.30 4.42
C ASP A 403 16.49 6.37 4.08
N LEU A 404 17.20 7.32 4.69
CA LEU A 404 18.66 7.43 4.59
C LEU A 404 19.38 6.20 5.19
N SER A 405 18.79 5.58 6.21
CA SER A 405 19.36 4.40 6.87
C SER A 405 19.26 3.09 6.07
N ILE A 406 18.54 3.07 4.94
CA ILE A 406 18.32 1.86 4.13
C ILE A 406 19.42 1.66 3.06
N GLY A 407 19.95 2.74 2.49
CA GLY A 407 20.89 2.68 1.36
C GLY A 407 22.32 2.31 1.77
N TYR A 408 22.89 1.24 1.21
CA TYR A 408 24.19 0.71 1.64
C TYR A 408 25.34 1.74 1.56
N SER A 409 25.47 2.48 0.45
CA SER A 409 26.52 3.51 0.32
C SER A 409 26.28 4.71 1.24
N SER A 410 25.04 5.16 1.36
CA SER A 410 24.67 6.31 2.18
C SER A 410 24.97 6.05 3.65
N VAL A 411 24.57 4.89 4.18
CA VAL A 411 24.78 4.55 5.60
C VAL A 411 26.27 4.51 5.96
N ARG A 412 27.12 3.94 5.10
CA ARG A 412 28.60 3.92 5.31
C ARG A 412 29.23 5.32 5.36
N LYS A 413 28.66 6.30 4.66
CA LYS A 413 29.10 7.70 4.74
C LYS A 413 28.52 8.39 5.98
N LEU A 414 27.25 8.14 6.27
CA LEU A 414 26.53 8.71 7.40
C LEU A 414 27.20 8.38 8.73
N VAL A 415 27.60 7.13 8.95
CA VAL A 415 28.22 6.70 10.21
C VAL A 415 29.55 7.43 10.48
N LYS A 416 30.24 7.91 9.43
CA LYS A 416 31.48 8.70 9.59
C LYS A 416 31.22 10.14 10.04
N LEU A 417 29.99 10.63 9.98
CA LEU A 417 29.65 11.99 10.38
C LEU A 417 29.61 12.09 11.91
N SER A 418 30.26 13.11 12.46
CA SER A 418 30.27 13.39 13.90
C SER A 418 28.86 13.57 14.47
N ALA A 419 27.95 14.14 13.68
CA ALA A 419 26.55 14.31 14.06
C ALA A 419 25.80 12.97 14.24
N VAL A 420 26.09 11.97 13.40
CA VAL A 420 25.51 10.62 13.54
C VAL A 420 26.13 9.91 14.74
N GLN A 421 27.45 10.03 14.93
CA GLN A 421 28.12 9.52 16.13
C GLN A 421 27.57 10.15 17.41
N PHE A 422 27.23 11.44 17.37
CA PHE A 422 26.54 12.09 18.48
C PHE A 422 25.17 11.44 18.75
N MET A 423 24.35 11.21 17.72
CA MET A 423 23.04 10.57 17.87
C MET A 423 23.12 9.15 18.42
N LEU A 424 24.10 8.35 17.97
CA LEU A 424 24.33 6.98 18.45
C LEU A 424 24.78 6.92 19.92
N ASN A 425 25.44 7.98 20.41
CA ASN A 425 25.92 8.05 21.78
C ASN A 425 24.96 8.80 22.73
N ASN A 426 23.98 9.55 22.20
CA ASN A 426 23.18 10.52 22.96
C ASN A 426 21.68 10.46 22.61
N HIS A 427 21.09 9.26 22.58
CA HIS A 427 19.69 8.98 22.21
C HIS A 427 18.72 8.97 23.41
N THR A 428 18.79 9.98 24.27
CA THR A 428 17.92 10.13 25.46
C THR A 428 17.01 11.37 25.35
N SER A 429 16.05 11.51 26.28
CA SER A 429 15.18 12.68 26.34
C SER A 429 15.89 13.99 26.65
N GLU A 430 17.13 13.93 27.14
CA GLU A 430 17.98 15.11 27.37
C GLU A 430 18.32 15.83 26.05
N HIS A 431 18.55 15.05 25.00
CA HIS A 431 18.92 15.56 23.68
C HIS A 431 17.73 15.58 22.72
N PHE A 432 16.80 14.64 22.87
CA PHE A 432 15.65 14.48 21.99
C PHE A 432 14.34 14.46 22.79
N SER A 433 13.70 15.63 22.91
CA SER A 433 12.53 15.83 23.77
C SER A 433 11.35 14.88 23.48
N PHE A 434 11.19 14.40 22.24
CA PHE A 434 10.15 13.46 21.85
C PHE A 434 10.32 12.05 22.47
N LEU A 435 11.51 11.72 23.00
CA LEU A 435 11.77 10.48 23.74
C LEU A 435 11.32 10.57 25.21
N GLY A 436 11.02 11.78 25.70
CA GLY A 436 10.60 12.02 27.07
C GLY A 436 9.21 11.49 27.41
N ILE A 437 8.97 11.24 28.70
CA ILE A 437 7.67 10.83 29.24
C ILE A 437 6.93 12.11 29.65
N ASN A 438 6.26 12.76 28.69
CA ASN A 438 5.47 13.96 28.97
C ASN A 438 4.02 13.58 29.28
N SER A 439 3.46 14.10 30.37
CA SER A 439 2.07 13.83 30.77
C SER A 439 1.02 14.33 29.76
N GLN A 440 1.42 15.26 28.87
CA GLN A 440 0.58 15.84 27.83
C GLN A 440 0.66 15.11 26.47
N SER A 441 1.62 14.21 26.26
CA SER A 441 1.72 13.48 24.98
C SER A 441 0.85 12.23 24.97
N ASN A 442 0.21 11.97 23.83
CA ASN A 442 -0.59 10.77 23.65
C ASN A 442 0.32 9.56 23.44
N LEU A 443 -0.09 8.38 23.93
CA LEU A 443 0.64 7.12 23.70
C LEU A 443 0.73 6.77 22.20
N SER A 444 -0.15 7.33 21.36
CA SER A 444 -0.09 7.22 19.90
C SER A 444 1.17 7.84 19.31
N ASP A 445 1.66 8.92 19.90
CA ASP A 445 2.71 9.77 19.34
C ASP A 445 4.07 9.08 19.51
N MET A 446 4.18 8.17 20.49
CA MET A 446 5.35 7.33 20.73
C MET A 446 5.67 6.32 19.61
N ARG A 447 4.84 6.22 18.56
CA ARG A 447 5.14 5.38 17.38
C ARG A 447 6.42 5.83 16.67
N CYS A 448 6.69 7.13 16.66
CA CYS A 448 7.86 7.72 16.03
C CYS A 448 9.19 7.16 16.60
N ARG A 449 9.19 6.79 17.88
CA ARG A 449 10.33 6.17 18.57
C ARG A 449 10.79 4.87 17.91
N THR A 450 9.84 4.03 17.45
CA THR A 450 10.19 2.80 16.72
C THR A 450 10.94 3.12 15.43
N THR A 451 10.53 4.15 14.68
CA THR A 451 11.21 4.58 13.45
C THR A 451 12.62 5.12 13.75
N PHE A 452 12.74 5.95 14.80
CA PHE A 452 14.03 6.49 15.26
C PHE A 452 15.03 5.38 15.60
N TYR A 453 14.64 4.44 16.47
CA TYR A 453 15.51 3.33 16.88
C TYR A 453 15.74 2.29 15.77
N THR A 454 14.84 2.18 14.80
CA THR A 454 15.09 1.38 13.58
C THR A 454 16.23 1.99 12.77
N ALA A 455 16.22 3.31 12.58
CA ALA A 455 17.26 4.00 11.83
C ALA A 455 18.61 3.98 12.57
N LEU A 456 18.61 4.27 13.89
CA LEU A 456 19.82 4.19 14.71
C LEU A 456 20.39 2.76 14.75
N GLY A 457 19.55 1.74 14.91
CA GLY A 457 20.00 0.36 14.92
C GLY A 457 20.69 -0.05 13.60
N ARG A 458 20.19 0.44 12.46
CA ARG A 458 20.84 0.20 11.15
C ARG A 458 22.16 0.95 11.00
N LEU A 459 22.25 2.19 11.51
CA LEU A 459 23.48 2.97 11.52
C LEU A 459 24.54 2.31 12.41
N LEU A 460 24.15 1.87 13.61
CA LEU A 460 25.02 1.13 14.53
C LEU A 460 25.58 -0.12 13.88
N MET A 461 24.72 -0.91 13.23
CA MET A 461 25.09 -2.19 12.62
C MET A 461 26.18 -2.12 11.55
N VAL A 462 26.47 -0.94 10.98
CA VAL A 462 27.50 -0.82 9.94
C VAL A 462 28.89 -1.12 10.49
N ASP A 463 29.19 -0.63 11.70
CA ASP A 463 30.50 -0.78 12.33
C ASP A 463 30.47 -1.73 13.54
N LEU A 464 29.28 -2.14 14.00
CA LEU A 464 29.13 -2.96 15.21
C LEU A 464 29.85 -4.33 15.14
N GLY A 465 29.69 -5.08 14.05
CA GLY A 465 30.31 -6.40 13.89
C GLY A 465 30.04 -7.36 15.07
N GLU A 466 31.09 -7.66 15.83
CA GLU A 466 31.11 -8.48 17.07
C GLU A 466 31.55 -7.66 18.30
N ASP A 467 31.51 -6.33 18.24
CA ASP A 467 31.90 -5.43 19.34
C ASP A 467 30.81 -5.34 20.42
N GLU A 468 30.95 -6.18 21.45
CA GLU A 468 30.04 -6.22 22.60
C GLU A 468 30.11 -4.96 23.47
N GLU A 469 31.25 -4.26 23.52
CA GLU A 469 31.42 -3.06 24.33
C GLU A 469 30.65 -1.89 23.71
N GLN A 470 30.76 -1.72 22.39
CA GLN A 470 29.98 -0.72 21.65
C GLN A 470 28.47 -1.00 21.75
N PHE A 471 28.07 -2.27 21.67
CA PHE A 471 26.68 -2.67 21.90
C PHE A 471 26.21 -2.29 23.32
N ALA A 472 26.99 -2.64 24.35
CA ALA A 472 26.66 -2.33 25.74
C ALA A 472 26.52 -0.82 25.97
N GLN A 473 27.44 -0.02 25.43
CA GLN A 473 27.39 1.44 25.52
C GLN A 473 26.11 2.01 24.89
N PHE A 474 25.73 1.52 23.70
CA PHE A 474 24.51 1.94 23.03
C PHE A 474 23.25 1.55 23.82
N MET A 475 23.25 0.38 24.48
CA MET A 475 22.10 -0.13 25.23
C MET A 475 21.96 0.45 26.65
N MET A 476 22.99 1.12 27.20
CA MET A 476 22.97 1.64 28.57
C MET A 476 21.71 2.46 28.93
N PRO A 477 21.22 3.39 28.09
CA PRO A 477 20.00 4.15 28.42
C PRO A 477 18.76 3.26 28.54
N LEU A 478 18.66 2.20 27.74
CA LEU A 478 17.56 1.23 27.79
C LEU A 478 17.69 0.31 29.01
N THR A 479 18.92 -0.07 29.38
CA THR A 479 19.20 -0.81 30.63
C THR A 479 18.69 -0.03 31.83
N ALA A 480 19.07 1.25 31.96
CA ALA A 480 18.62 2.12 33.05
C ALA A 480 17.09 2.27 33.08
N ALA A 481 16.44 2.35 31.92
CA ALA A 481 14.98 2.42 31.82
C ALA A 481 14.28 1.12 32.27
N PHE A 482 14.81 -0.05 31.92
CA PHE A 482 14.30 -1.34 32.40
C PHE A 482 14.49 -1.49 33.92
N GLU A 483 15.64 -1.10 34.46
CA GLU A 483 15.93 -1.16 35.89
C GLU A 483 15.00 -0.22 36.69
N SER A 484 14.78 1.00 36.21
CA SER A 484 13.81 1.93 36.79
C SER A 484 12.40 1.34 36.80
N MET A 485 11.99 0.65 35.72
CA MET A 485 10.69 -0.01 35.65
C MET A 485 10.56 -1.20 36.60
N ALA A 486 11.62 -1.99 36.75
CA ALA A 486 11.67 -3.06 37.74
C ALA A 486 11.50 -2.51 39.17
N GLN A 487 12.14 -1.38 39.48
CA GLN A 487 11.98 -0.70 40.77
C GLN A 487 10.54 -0.17 40.96
N MET A 488 9.93 0.41 39.91
CA MET A 488 8.53 0.86 39.97
C MET A 488 7.57 -0.27 40.30
N PHE A 489 7.72 -1.46 39.68
CA PHE A 489 6.86 -2.62 39.96
C PHE A 489 6.99 -3.17 41.39
N ASN A 490 8.12 -2.93 42.05
CA ASN A 490 8.37 -3.35 43.43
C ASN A 490 8.04 -2.25 44.46
N SER A 491 7.67 -1.04 44.01
CA SER A 491 7.40 0.10 44.89
C SER A 491 5.96 0.11 45.42
N ASN A 492 5.78 0.59 46.66
CA ASN A 492 4.45 0.75 47.27
C ASN A 492 3.67 1.96 46.72
N ASN A 493 4.35 2.94 46.11
CA ASN A 493 3.75 4.14 45.50
C ASN A 493 3.77 4.02 43.97
N PHE A 494 3.02 3.05 43.44
CA PHE A 494 3.00 2.74 42.01
C PHE A 494 2.23 3.79 41.20
N ASN A 495 2.94 4.65 40.47
CA ASN A 495 2.34 5.57 39.50
C ASN A 495 2.03 4.83 38.18
N GLU A 496 0.81 4.32 38.05
CA GLU A 496 0.40 3.49 36.92
C GLU A 496 0.56 4.21 35.56
N GLN A 497 0.18 5.49 35.45
CA GLN A 497 0.23 6.21 34.17
C GLN A 497 1.65 6.44 33.68
N GLU A 498 2.56 6.77 34.60
CA GLU A 498 3.98 6.93 34.30
C GLU A 498 4.60 5.59 33.92
N ALA A 499 4.33 4.53 34.69
CA ALA A 499 4.82 3.19 34.39
C ALA A 499 4.33 2.70 33.01
N LYS A 500 3.06 2.94 32.64
CA LYS A 500 2.53 2.63 31.30
C LYS A 500 3.28 3.37 30.20
N ARG A 501 3.50 4.69 30.35
CA ARG A 501 4.21 5.50 29.35
C ARG A 501 5.66 5.06 29.20
N SER A 502 6.36 4.84 30.32
CA SER A 502 7.73 4.31 30.34
C SER A 502 7.83 2.97 29.62
N LEU A 503 6.91 2.06 29.92
CA LEU A 503 6.82 0.75 29.25
C LEU A 503 6.59 0.89 27.75
N VAL A 504 5.58 1.65 27.34
CA VAL A 504 5.26 1.82 25.92
C VAL A 504 6.45 2.42 25.18
N GLY A 505 7.09 3.45 25.74
CA GLY A 505 8.30 4.04 25.18
C GLY A 505 9.42 3.00 25.01
N LEU A 506 9.78 2.30 26.08
CA LEU A 506 10.87 1.32 26.10
C LEU A 506 10.64 0.16 25.11
N VAL A 507 9.42 -0.37 25.05
CA VAL A 507 9.07 -1.45 24.13
C VAL A 507 9.08 -0.96 22.67
N ARG A 508 8.74 0.30 22.41
CA ARG A 508 8.80 0.90 21.07
C ARG A 508 10.23 1.10 20.59
N ASP A 509 11.12 1.52 21.49
CA ASP A 509 12.55 1.67 21.24
C ASP A 509 13.16 0.30 20.90
N LEU A 510 12.95 -0.66 21.79
CA LEU A 510 13.47 -2.02 21.67
C LEU A 510 12.94 -2.73 20.42
N ARG A 511 11.67 -2.52 20.05
CA ARG A 511 11.11 -3.04 18.80
C ARG A 511 11.81 -2.47 17.56
N GLY A 512 12.21 -1.19 17.59
CA GLY A 512 12.97 -0.57 16.51
C GLY A 512 14.35 -1.22 16.35
N ILE A 513 15.06 -1.41 17.47
CA ILE A 513 16.36 -2.08 17.51
C ILE A 513 16.23 -3.53 17.02
N ALA A 514 15.27 -4.28 17.55
CA ALA A 514 14.99 -5.66 17.12
C ALA A 514 14.67 -5.75 15.63
N PHE A 515 13.99 -4.76 15.05
CA PHE A 515 13.73 -4.74 13.61
C PHE A 515 15.00 -4.44 12.78
N ALA A 516 15.86 -3.55 13.26
CA ALA A 516 17.11 -3.21 12.60
C ALA A 516 18.11 -4.38 12.61
N PHE A 517 18.16 -5.14 13.70
CA PHE A 517 19.10 -6.23 13.94
C PHE A 517 18.75 -7.47 13.11
N ASN A 518 19.22 -7.46 11.86
CA ASN A 518 18.97 -8.51 10.87
C ASN A 518 20.13 -9.49 10.69
N ALA A 519 21.28 -9.26 11.34
CA ALA A 519 22.41 -10.20 11.33
C ALA A 519 22.37 -11.13 12.55
N LYS A 520 22.94 -12.32 12.42
CA LYS A 520 23.05 -13.30 13.53
C LYS A 520 23.74 -12.69 14.76
N SER A 521 24.92 -12.08 14.59
CA SER A 521 25.73 -11.56 15.70
C SER A 521 25.00 -10.49 16.51
N SER A 522 24.50 -9.44 15.84
CA SER A 522 23.79 -8.34 16.51
C SER A 522 22.49 -8.80 17.17
N PHE A 523 21.76 -9.72 16.53
CA PHE A 523 20.55 -10.30 17.14
C PHE A 523 20.90 -11.15 18.38
N MET A 524 22.00 -11.91 18.36
CA MET A 524 22.44 -12.66 19.55
C MET A 524 22.79 -11.73 20.71
N MET A 525 23.55 -10.66 20.48
CA MET A 525 23.84 -9.64 21.52
C MET A 525 22.55 -9.08 22.13
N LEU A 526 21.56 -8.78 21.28
CA LEU A 526 20.25 -8.30 21.74
C LEU A 526 19.51 -9.37 22.56
N PHE A 527 19.54 -10.62 22.12
CA PHE A 527 18.88 -11.74 22.80
C PHE A 527 19.52 -12.01 24.17
N ASP A 528 20.85 -12.04 24.24
CA ASP A 528 21.61 -12.26 25.47
C ASP A 528 21.47 -11.08 26.45
N TRP A 529 21.21 -9.86 25.96
CA TRP A 529 20.89 -8.70 26.80
C TRP A 529 19.47 -8.73 27.36
N ILE A 530 18.47 -9.09 26.55
CA ILE A 530 17.06 -9.09 27.00
C ILE A 530 16.71 -10.31 27.85
N TYR A 531 17.27 -11.48 27.52
CA TYR A 531 17.02 -12.74 28.20
C TYR A 531 18.19 -13.09 29.13
N PRO A 532 17.94 -13.51 30.38
CA PRO A 532 16.64 -13.68 31.04
C PRO A 532 16.15 -12.43 31.80
N ALA A 533 16.97 -11.39 31.89
CA ALA A 533 16.80 -10.32 32.88
C ALA A 533 15.52 -9.48 32.70
N TYR A 534 15.17 -9.11 31.47
CA TYR A 534 14.12 -8.12 31.20
C TYR A 534 12.81 -8.72 30.67
N MET A 535 12.82 -9.98 30.21
CA MET A 535 11.61 -10.71 29.81
C MET A 535 10.53 -10.78 30.91
N PRO A 536 10.85 -11.02 32.21
CA PRO A 536 9.86 -11.04 33.28
C PRO A 536 9.14 -9.71 33.49
N ILE A 537 9.80 -8.58 33.21
CA ILE A 537 9.21 -7.23 33.32
C ILE A 537 8.08 -7.08 32.28
N LEU A 538 8.33 -7.53 31.04
CA LEU A 538 7.34 -7.52 29.97
C LEU A 538 6.17 -8.46 30.27
N GLN A 539 6.45 -9.65 30.82
CA GLN A 539 5.42 -10.58 31.25
C GLN A 539 4.54 -9.98 32.34
N ARG A 540 5.15 -9.36 33.37
CA ARG A 540 4.42 -8.71 34.47
C ARG A 540 3.51 -7.58 33.95
N ALA A 541 3.99 -6.80 32.99
CA ALA A 541 3.18 -5.77 32.35
C ALA A 541 1.94 -6.33 31.64
N LEU A 542 2.05 -7.47 30.93
CA LEU A 542 0.88 -8.11 30.31
C LEU A 542 -0.11 -8.62 31.36
N GLU A 543 0.36 -9.13 32.50
CA GLU A 543 -0.52 -9.56 33.58
C GLU A 543 -1.32 -8.42 34.20
N LEU A 544 -0.69 -7.26 34.39
CA LEU A 544 -1.31 -6.08 35.01
C LEU A 544 -2.25 -5.37 34.05
N TRP A 545 -1.85 -5.21 32.79
CA TRP A 545 -2.51 -4.33 31.83
C TRP A 545 -3.10 -5.06 30.62
N PHE A 546 -3.46 -6.35 30.76
CA PHE A 546 -4.05 -7.14 29.67
C PHE A 546 -5.26 -6.48 29.00
N HIS A 547 -6.02 -5.68 29.74
CA HIS A 547 -7.21 -4.95 29.29
C HIS A 547 -6.91 -3.63 28.56
N ASP A 548 -5.65 -3.19 28.51
CA ASP A 548 -5.20 -1.93 27.90
C ASP A 548 -4.35 -2.20 26.64
N PRO A 549 -4.94 -2.10 25.43
CA PRO A 549 -4.25 -2.33 24.17
C PRO A 549 -3.07 -1.39 23.92
N ALA A 550 -3.05 -0.20 24.53
CA ALA A 550 -1.96 0.75 24.35
C ALA A 550 -0.65 0.19 24.93
N CYS A 551 -0.75 -0.62 25.99
CA CYS A 551 0.38 -1.28 26.65
C CYS A 551 0.67 -2.67 26.06
N THR A 552 -0.36 -3.48 25.83
CA THR A 552 -0.18 -4.89 25.39
C THR A 552 0.22 -4.99 23.92
N THR A 553 -0.33 -4.15 23.03
CA THR A 553 -0.04 -4.22 21.59
C THR A 553 1.45 -4.01 21.30
N PRO A 554 2.16 -3.01 21.86
CA PRO A 554 3.61 -2.88 21.68
C PRO A 554 4.38 -4.12 22.13
N ILE A 555 4.06 -4.71 23.29
CA ILE A 555 4.77 -5.88 23.82
C ILE A 555 4.59 -7.08 22.89
N LEU A 556 3.35 -7.38 22.50
CA LEU A 556 3.06 -8.48 21.59
C LEU A 556 3.73 -8.28 20.21
N LYS A 557 3.81 -7.03 19.73
CA LYS A 557 4.51 -6.69 18.48
C LYS A 557 6.04 -6.77 18.61
N LEU A 558 6.60 -6.50 19.78
CA LEU A 558 8.02 -6.75 20.05
C LEU A 558 8.28 -8.25 20.01
N MET A 559 7.45 -9.06 20.68
CA MET A 559 7.59 -10.52 20.62
C MET A 559 7.46 -11.06 19.19
N ALA A 560 6.51 -10.53 18.42
CA ALA A 560 6.35 -10.90 17.01
C ALA A 560 7.62 -10.60 16.19
N GLU A 561 8.32 -9.52 16.50
CA GLU A 561 9.60 -9.20 15.86
C GLU A 561 10.69 -10.16 16.33
N LEU A 562 10.86 -10.38 17.64
CA LEU A 562 11.92 -11.25 18.20
C LEU A 562 11.88 -12.69 17.64
N VAL A 563 10.69 -13.26 17.42
CA VAL A 563 10.55 -14.63 16.88
C VAL A 563 10.61 -14.69 15.35
N HIS A 564 10.59 -13.56 14.67
CA HIS A 564 10.57 -13.54 13.21
C HIS A 564 11.99 -13.74 12.65
N ASN A 565 12.19 -14.85 11.95
CA ASN A 565 13.46 -15.20 11.32
C ASN A 565 13.70 -14.44 9.99
N ARG A 566 13.78 -13.11 10.05
CA ARG A 566 14.12 -12.28 8.89
C ARG A 566 15.60 -12.45 8.54
N SER A 567 15.91 -12.57 7.25
CA SER A 567 17.29 -12.67 6.74
C SER A 567 18.14 -13.78 7.41
N GLN A 568 17.50 -14.86 7.87
CA GLN A 568 18.13 -15.95 8.62
C GLN A 568 18.87 -15.53 9.91
N ARG A 569 18.42 -14.45 10.57
CA ARG A 569 19.04 -13.97 11.82
C ARG A 569 18.93 -14.96 12.99
N LEU A 570 17.90 -15.80 13.02
CA LEU A 570 17.68 -16.83 14.06
C LEU A 570 18.37 -18.15 13.71
N GLN A 571 19.62 -18.08 13.26
CA GLN A 571 20.42 -19.27 13.01
C GLN A 571 21.29 -19.57 14.23
N PHE A 572 20.78 -20.41 15.12
CA PHE A 572 21.52 -20.85 16.30
C PHE A 572 22.48 -21.99 15.96
N ASP A 573 23.63 -22.03 16.65
CA ASP A 573 24.55 -23.15 16.53
C ASP A 573 23.90 -24.42 17.09
N VAL A 574 24.29 -25.59 16.58
CA VAL A 574 23.65 -26.88 16.92
C VAL A 574 23.68 -27.18 18.43
N SER A 575 24.68 -26.65 19.14
CA SER A 575 24.85 -26.76 20.60
C SER A 575 24.13 -25.68 21.41
N SER A 576 23.55 -24.66 20.76
CA SER A 576 22.96 -23.51 21.44
C SER A 576 21.52 -23.81 21.89
N PRO A 577 21.17 -23.58 23.18
CA PRO A 577 19.80 -23.70 23.66
C PRO A 577 18.94 -22.49 23.29
N ASN A 578 19.50 -21.44 22.68
CA ASN A 578 18.85 -20.13 22.55
C ASN A 578 17.54 -20.17 21.76
N GLY A 579 17.44 -21.01 20.72
CA GLY A 579 16.17 -21.21 20.01
C GLY A 579 15.07 -21.76 20.92
N ILE A 580 15.40 -22.76 21.74
CA ILE A 580 14.47 -23.37 22.70
C ILE A 580 14.06 -22.33 23.75
N LEU A 581 15.03 -21.57 24.30
CA LEU A 581 14.77 -20.53 25.29
C LEU A 581 13.86 -19.42 24.74
N LEU A 582 14.13 -18.94 23.53
CA LEU A 582 13.29 -17.96 22.84
C LEU A 582 11.85 -18.47 22.67
N PHE A 583 11.68 -19.73 22.26
CA PHE A 583 10.34 -20.31 22.14
C PHE A 583 9.65 -20.50 23.50
N ARG A 584 10.36 -20.88 24.56
CA ARG A 584 9.79 -20.97 25.91
C ARG A 584 9.26 -19.63 26.39
N GLU A 585 10.01 -18.55 26.23
CA GLU A 585 9.54 -17.20 26.58
C GLU A 585 8.39 -16.75 25.69
N THR A 586 8.41 -17.11 24.40
CA THR A 586 7.29 -16.85 23.48
C THR A 586 6.01 -17.54 23.93
N SER A 587 6.11 -18.83 24.28
CA SER A 587 4.99 -19.62 24.79
C SER A 587 4.43 -19.02 26.09
N LYS A 588 5.30 -18.65 27.04
CA LYS A 588 4.88 -17.96 28.27
C LYS A 588 4.14 -16.67 27.96
N MET A 589 4.65 -15.84 27.06
CA MET A 589 4.02 -14.55 26.73
C MET A 589 2.62 -14.73 26.12
N ILE A 590 2.48 -15.67 25.17
CA ILE A 590 1.19 -16.01 24.55
C ILE A 590 0.23 -16.55 25.61
N THR A 591 0.68 -17.46 26.47
CA THR A 591 -0.13 -18.10 27.52
C THR A 591 -0.59 -17.09 28.56
N THR A 592 0.29 -16.20 29.01
CA THR A 592 -0.01 -15.15 30.00
C THR A 592 -1.06 -14.17 29.47
N TYR A 593 -0.85 -13.64 28.26
CA TYR A 593 -1.82 -12.72 27.65
C TYR A 593 -3.13 -13.45 27.31
N GLY A 594 -3.04 -14.62 26.69
CA GLY A 594 -4.18 -15.39 26.21
C GLY A 594 -5.13 -15.81 27.34
N ASN A 595 -4.60 -16.33 28.46
CA ASN A 595 -5.46 -16.70 29.59
C ASN A 595 -6.11 -15.49 30.26
N ARG A 596 -5.45 -14.33 30.29
CA ARG A 596 -5.99 -13.10 30.87
C ARG A 596 -7.01 -12.41 29.97
N ILE A 597 -6.77 -12.33 28.66
CA ILE A 597 -7.69 -11.66 27.75
C ILE A 597 -9.03 -12.41 27.64
N LEU A 598 -9.03 -13.72 27.85
CA LEU A 598 -10.23 -14.54 27.90
C LEU A 598 -11.11 -14.27 29.14
N THR A 599 -10.57 -13.64 30.20
CA THR A 599 -11.39 -13.24 31.36
C THR A 599 -12.13 -11.92 31.12
N LEU A 600 -11.92 -11.24 29.99
CA LEU A 600 -12.75 -10.10 29.61
C LEU A 600 -14.17 -10.58 29.30
N GLY A 601 -15.15 -9.90 29.90
CA GLY A 601 -16.57 -10.15 29.64
C GLY A 601 -17.02 -9.75 28.23
N GLU A 602 -18.33 -9.71 28.02
CA GLU A 602 -18.90 -9.26 26.75
C GLU A 602 -18.53 -7.79 26.47
N LEU A 603 -18.04 -7.54 25.26
CA LEU A 603 -17.63 -6.21 24.79
C LEU A 603 -18.59 -5.73 23.69
N PRO A 604 -18.85 -4.41 23.60
CA PRO A 604 -19.56 -3.84 22.47
C PRO A 604 -18.85 -4.15 21.14
N LYS A 605 -19.60 -4.47 20.08
CA LYS A 605 -19.04 -4.80 18.75
C LYS A 605 -18.05 -3.76 18.23
N GLU A 606 -18.30 -2.47 18.50
CA GLU A 606 -17.43 -1.36 18.06
C GLU A 606 -16.03 -1.40 18.70
N GLN A 607 -15.92 -1.86 19.95
CA GLN A 607 -14.66 -1.89 20.69
C GLN A 607 -14.00 -3.27 20.72
N LEU A 608 -14.75 -4.31 20.35
CA LEU A 608 -14.33 -5.71 20.36
C LEU A 608 -13.00 -5.92 19.63
N TYR A 609 -12.85 -5.34 18.43
CA TYR A 609 -11.61 -5.49 17.66
C TYR A 609 -10.41 -4.87 18.38
N VAL A 610 -10.55 -3.64 18.87
CA VAL A 610 -9.43 -2.89 19.47
C VAL A 610 -9.01 -3.50 20.81
N LEU A 611 -9.97 -3.87 21.65
CA LEU A 611 -9.74 -4.34 23.02
C LEU A 611 -9.35 -5.82 23.10
N LYS A 612 -9.88 -6.67 22.21
CA LYS A 612 -9.70 -8.13 22.27
C LYS A 612 -9.08 -8.72 21.00
N LEU A 613 -9.75 -8.59 19.85
CA LEU A 613 -9.38 -9.37 18.65
C LEU A 613 -8.02 -8.98 18.06
N LYS A 614 -7.64 -7.71 18.16
CA LYS A 614 -6.34 -7.22 17.68
C LYS A 614 -5.17 -7.88 18.42
N GLY A 615 -5.28 -8.07 19.72
CA GLY A 615 -4.24 -8.77 20.49
C GLY A 615 -4.17 -10.25 20.12
N ILE A 616 -5.34 -10.90 19.98
CA ILE A 616 -5.44 -12.29 19.50
C ILE A 616 -4.79 -12.47 18.13
N SER A 617 -5.07 -11.56 17.18
CA SER A 617 -4.46 -11.55 15.85
C SER A 617 -2.93 -11.44 15.89
N ILE A 618 -2.38 -10.65 16.83
CA ILE A 618 -0.93 -10.56 17.01
C ILE A 618 -0.40 -11.86 17.62
N CYS A 619 -1.08 -12.47 18.60
CA CYS A 619 -0.69 -13.78 19.15
C CYS A 619 -0.65 -14.87 18.07
N PHE A 620 -1.62 -14.89 17.15
CA PHE A 620 -1.59 -15.82 16.00
C PHE A 620 -0.37 -15.56 15.11
N SER A 621 -0.05 -14.29 14.84
CA SER A 621 1.14 -13.91 14.07
C SER A 621 2.44 -14.31 14.76
N VAL A 622 2.54 -14.14 16.08
CA VAL A 622 3.70 -14.55 16.90
C VAL A 622 3.88 -16.06 16.82
N LEU A 623 2.83 -16.83 17.07
CA LEU A 623 2.89 -18.29 17.04
C LEU A 623 3.25 -18.79 15.64
N LYS A 624 2.67 -18.20 14.59
CA LYS A 624 2.99 -18.51 13.19
C LYS A 624 4.47 -18.32 12.92
N ALA A 625 5.02 -17.16 13.26
CA ALA A 625 6.42 -16.84 13.03
C ALA A 625 7.37 -17.78 13.80
N ALA A 626 7.01 -18.14 15.03
CA ALA A 626 7.78 -19.06 15.85
C ALA A 626 7.79 -20.50 15.30
N LEU A 627 6.64 -21.01 14.85
CA LEU A 627 6.53 -22.36 14.28
C LEU A 627 7.20 -22.47 12.91
N SER A 628 7.03 -21.47 12.03
CA SER A 628 7.63 -21.48 10.69
C SER A 628 9.09 -21.03 10.65
N GLY A 629 9.66 -20.60 11.79
CA GLY A 629 10.96 -19.93 11.85
C GLY A 629 12.17 -20.85 11.59
N SER A 630 11.98 -22.17 11.65
CA SER A 630 13.03 -23.20 11.41
C SER A 630 14.26 -23.11 12.34
N TYR A 631 14.13 -22.46 13.51
CA TYR A 631 15.22 -22.27 14.47
C TYR A 631 15.08 -23.13 15.75
N VAL A 632 14.00 -23.92 15.84
CA VAL A 632 13.71 -24.83 16.97
C VAL A 632 13.27 -26.18 16.43
N ASN A 633 13.84 -27.25 16.96
CA ASN A 633 13.29 -28.59 16.78
C ASN A 633 12.25 -28.87 17.86
N PHE A 634 10.97 -28.79 17.50
CA PHE A 634 9.86 -28.95 18.43
C PHE A 634 9.75 -30.34 19.06
N GLY A 635 10.38 -31.37 18.48
CA GLY A 635 10.44 -32.71 19.08
C GLY A 635 11.17 -32.73 20.44
N VAL A 636 12.06 -31.76 20.67
CA VAL A 636 12.85 -31.63 21.90
C VAL A 636 11.97 -31.39 23.12
N PHE A 637 10.89 -30.61 23.01
CA PHE A 637 9.97 -30.35 24.13
C PHE A 637 9.36 -31.65 24.67
N ARG A 638 8.90 -32.53 23.77
CA ARG A 638 8.34 -33.84 24.16
C ARG A 638 9.39 -34.76 24.77
N LEU A 639 10.65 -34.70 24.29
CA LEU A 639 11.74 -35.53 24.80
C LEU A 639 12.15 -35.15 26.23
N TYR A 640 12.13 -33.86 26.56
CA TYR A 640 12.51 -33.36 27.90
C TYR A 640 11.32 -33.12 28.84
N GLY A 641 10.08 -33.40 28.41
CA GLY A 641 8.87 -33.16 29.21
C GLY A 641 8.58 -31.67 29.45
N ASP A 642 8.99 -30.80 28.52
CA ASP A 642 8.71 -29.37 28.59
C ASP A 642 7.37 -29.07 27.90
N GLU A 643 6.42 -28.50 28.65
CA GLU A 643 5.06 -28.22 28.20
C GLU A 643 4.92 -26.93 27.38
N ALA A 644 6.01 -26.22 27.05
CA ALA A 644 5.92 -24.92 26.37
C ALA A 644 5.17 -24.98 25.03
N LEU A 645 5.42 -25.99 24.20
CA LEU A 645 4.72 -26.13 22.92
C LEU A 645 3.22 -26.40 23.13
N ASP A 646 2.90 -27.33 24.03
CA ASP A 646 1.53 -27.71 24.32
C ASP A 646 0.74 -26.53 24.91
N ASN A 647 1.33 -25.77 25.83
CA ASN A 647 0.72 -24.58 26.42
C ASN A 647 0.40 -23.49 25.37
N ALA A 648 1.31 -23.25 24.42
CA ALA A 648 1.07 -22.28 23.35
C ALA A 648 -0.05 -22.73 22.41
N LEU A 649 -0.04 -24.00 22.01
CA LEU A 649 -1.05 -24.59 21.12
C LEU A 649 -2.44 -24.68 21.78
N GLN A 650 -2.51 -25.03 23.06
CA GLN A 650 -3.75 -25.02 23.83
C GLN A 650 -4.29 -23.60 24.02
N THR A 651 -3.41 -22.62 24.23
CA THR A 651 -3.81 -21.21 24.29
C THR A 651 -4.36 -20.74 22.95
N PHE A 652 -3.76 -21.14 21.82
CA PHE A 652 -4.31 -20.88 20.48
C PHE A 652 -5.74 -21.40 20.34
N VAL A 653 -6.02 -22.65 20.76
CA VAL A 653 -7.37 -23.24 20.69
C VAL A 653 -8.36 -22.44 21.55
N LYS A 654 -8.00 -22.10 22.79
CA LYS A 654 -8.86 -21.28 23.65
C LYS A 654 -9.16 -19.90 23.06
N LEU A 655 -8.16 -19.27 22.46
CA LEU A 655 -8.34 -17.98 21.78
C LEU A 655 -9.24 -18.12 20.55
N LEU A 656 -9.04 -19.16 19.73
CA LEU A 656 -9.86 -19.44 18.55
C LEU A 656 -11.34 -19.60 18.91
N LEU A 657 -11.65 -20.42 19.92
CA LEU A 657 -13.02 -20.66 20.36
C LEU A 657 -13.69 -19.42 20.97
N SER A 658 -12.91 -18.41 21.36
CA SER A 658 -13.43 -17.14 21.88
C SER A 658 -13.85 -16.14 20.79
N VAL A 659 -13.58 -16.47 19.51
CA VAL A 659 -13.90 -15.65 18.33
C VAL A 659 -15.08 -16.29 17.61
N PRO A 660 -16.21 -15.58 17.43
CA PRO A 660 -17.31 -16.05 16.58
C PRO A 660 -16.88 -16.21 15.12
N HIS A 661 -17.46 -17.17 14.38
CA HIS A 661 -17.17 -17.38 12.95
C HIS A 661 -17.40 -16.11 12.11
N SER A 662 -18.49 -15.38 12.36
CA SER A 662 -18.80 -14.12 11.67
C SER A 662 -17.66 -13.10 11.76
N ASP A 663 -17.11 -12.95 12.97
CA ASP A 663 -16.10 -11.94 13.26
C ASP A 663 -14.75 -12.29 12.59
N LEU A 664 -14.50 -13.57 12.30
CA LEU A 664 -13.27 -14.01 11.66
C LEU A 664 -13.10 -13.40 10.26
N LEU A 665 -14.18 -13.32 9.48
CA LEU A 665 -14.18 -12.78 8.13
C LEU A 665 -14.46 -11.27 8.08
N ASP A 666 -15.21 -10.73 9.06
CA ASP A 666 -15.50 -9.29 9.16
C ASP A 666 -14.25 -8.44 9.42
N TYR A 667 -13.21 -9.01 10.04
CA TYR A 667 -11.96 -8.31 10.36
C TYR A 667 -10.76 -8.83 9.55
N PRO A 668 -10.35 -8.17 8.44
CA PRO A 668 -9.33 -8.68 7.51
C PRO A 668 -7.99 -9.03 8.15
N LYS A 669 -7.52 -8.22 9.11
CA LYS A 669 -6.24 -8.46 9.81
C LYS A 669 -6.28 -9.71 10.69
N LEU A 670 -7.42 -9.96 11.34
CA LEU A 670 -7.64 -11.17 12.12
C LEU A 670 -7.65 -12.39 11.19
N SER A 671 -8.45 -12.32 10.12
CA SER A 671 -8.54 -13.33 9.07
C SER A 671 -7.15 -13.73 8.54
N GLN A 672 -6.37 -12.76 8.06
CA GLN A 672 -5.02 -13.00 7.52
C GLN A 672 -4.10 -13.66 8.56
N SER A 673 -4.12 -13.20 9.81
CA SER A 673 -3.29 -13.79 10.88
C SER A 673 -3.69 -15.21 11.25
N TYR A 674 -5.00 -15.50 11.27
CA TYR A 674 -5.54 -16.82 11.59
C TYR A 674 -5.24 -17.84 10.49
N TYR A 675 -5.61 -17.54 9.23
CA TYR A 675 -5.41 -18.48 8.13
C TYR A 675 -3.93 -18.72 7.83
N SER A 676 -3.08 -17.70 8.00
CA SER A 676 -1.63 -17.90 7.86
C SER A 676 -1.04 -18.80 8.96
N LEU A 677 -1.55 -18.73 10.19
CA LEU A 677 -1.17 -19.67 11.25
C LEU A 677 -1.71 -21.08 10.98
N LEU A 678 -2.97 -21.18 10.56
CA LEU A 678 -3.63 -22.45 10.27
C LEU A 678 -2.92 -23.20 9.13
N GLU A 679 -2.42 -22.49 8.12
CA GLU A 679 -1.62 -23.07 7.05
C GLU A 679 -0.36 -23.75 7.59
N VAL A 680 0.38 -23.08 8.48
CA VAL A 680 1.58 -23.65 9.13
C VAL A 680 1.20 -24.86 10.00
N LEU A 681 0.11 -24.77 10.76
CA LEU A 681 -0.34 -25.87 11.62
C LEU A 681 -0.76 -27.11 10.81
N THR A 682 -1.48 -26.92 9.70
CA THR A 682 -1.91 -28.03 8.83
C THR A 682 -0.76 -28.62 8.02
N GLN A 683 0.26 -27.82 7.71
CA GLN A 683 1.44 -28.28 6.98
C GLN A 683 2.38 -29.11 7.87
N ASP A 684 2.82 -28.55 8.99
CA ASP A 684 3.93 -29.10 9.79
C ASP A 684 3.48 -29.74 11.10
N HIS A 685 2.29 -29.38 11.62
CA HIS A 685 1.76 -29.83 12.91
C HIS A 685 0.40 -30.53 12.81
N MET A 686 0.13 -31.22 11.69
CA MET A 686 -1.18 -31.86 11.44
C MET A 686 -1.55 -32.90 12.51
N SER A 687 -0.57 -33.52 13.18
CA SER A 687 -0.82 -34.44 14.31
C SER A 687 -1.51 -33.73 15.48
N PHE A 688 -1.17 -32.46 15.74
CA PHE A 688 -1.84 -31.67 16.76
C PHE A 688 -3.30 -31.42 16.36
N ILE A 689 -3.56 -30.97 15.12
CA ILE A 689 -4.93 -30.75 14.62
C ILE A 689 -5.77 -32.03 14.71
N ALA A 690 -5.19 -33.18 14.36
CA ALA A 690 -5.86 -34.48 14.45
C ALA A 690 -6.17 -34.93 15.90
N SER A 691 -5.44 -34.42 16.88
CA SER A 691 -5.62 -34.73 18.31
C SER A 691 -6.67 -33.86 19.03
N LEU A 692 -7.15 -32.81 18.36
CA LEU A 692 -8.12 -31.85 18.93
C LEU A 692 -9.50 -32.49 19.18
N GLU A 693 -10.28 -31.83 20.05
CA GLU A 693 -11.66 -32.23 20.29
C GLU A 693 -12.55 -32.03 19.04
N PRO A 694 -13.59 -32.87 18.85
CA PRO A 694 -14.43 -32.82 17.64
C PRO A 694 -15.01 -31.44 17.34
N HIS A 695 -15.47 -30.71 18.37
CA HIS A 695 -16.07 -29.38 18.18
C HIS A 695 -15.06 -28.34 17.65
N VAL A 696 -13.77 -28.46 18.01
CA VAL A 696 -12.70 -27.57 17.53
C VAL A 696 -12.35 -27.89 16.08
N ILE A 697 -12.27 -29.17 15.74
CA ILE A 697 -12.06 -29.62 14.36
C ILE A 697 -13.19 -29.10 13.46
N MET A 698 -14.43 -29.21 13.92
CA MET A 698 -15.59 -28.69 13.20
C MET A 698 -15.52 -27.17 13.05
N TYR A 699 -15.12 -26.43 14.09
CA TYR A 699 -14.89 -24.99 13.98
C TYR A 699 -13.91 -24.66 12.85
N ILE A 700 -12.76 -25.35 12.80
CA ILE A 700 -11.69 -25.14 11.81
C ILE A 700 -12.16 -25.49 10.39
N LEU A 701 -12.91 -26.59 10.23
CA LEU A 701 -13.42 -26.99 8.92
C LEU A 701 -14.48 -25.99 8.43
N SER A 702 -15.40 -25.56 9.29
CA SER A 702 -16.38 -24.54 8.94
C SER A 702 -15.72 -23.22 8.56
N SER A 703 -14.69 -22.76 9.30
CA SER A 703 -13.97 -21.54 8.96
C SER A 703 -13.28 -21.66 7.59
N ILE A 704 -12.60 -22.77 7.28
CA ILE A 704 -12.02 -23.02 5.96
C ILE A 704 -13.10 -22.95 4.87
N SER A 705 -14.27 -23.57 5.08
CA SER A 705 -15.36 -23.56 4.10
C SER A 705 -15.86 -22.14 3.80
N GLU A 706 -16.05 -21.31 4.83
CA GLU A 706 -16.44 -19.92 4.67
C GLU A 706 -15.32 -19.08 4.02
N GLY A 707 -14.07 -19.30 4.43
CA GLY A 707 -12.89 -18.61 3.90
C GLY A 707 -12.59 -18.89 2.42
N LEU A 708 -13.04 -20.02 1.87
CA LEU A 708 -12.95 -20.30 0.42
C LEU A 708 -13.75 -19.31 -0.43
N THR A 709 -14.85 -18.77 0.13
CA THR A 709 -15.72 -17.77 -0.50
C THR A 709 -15.34 -16.32 -0.17
N ALA A 710 -14.24 -16.10 0.57
CA ALA A 710 -13.81 -14.77 0.96
C ALA A 710 -13.35 -13.93 -0.24
N LEU A 711 -13.65 -12.62 -0.20
CA LEU A 711 -13.21 -11.65 -1.22
C LEU A 711 -11.68 -11.45 -1.25
N ASP A 712 -11.00 -11.65 -0.12
CA ASP A 712 -9.54 -11.53 -0.02
C ASP A 712 -8.85 -12.77 -0.62
N THR A 713 -8.16 -12.56 -1.74
CA THR A 713 -7.41 -13.57 -2.49
C THR A 713 -6.38 -14.31 -1.63
N MET A 714 -5.75 -13.64 -0.66
CA MET A 714 -4.74 -14.24 0.22
C MET A 714 -5.38 -15.21 1.21
N VAL A 715 -6.54 -14.84 1.77
CA VAL A 715 -7.32 -15.70 2.67
C VAL A 715 -7.79 -16.96 1.92
N CYS A 716 -8.37 -16.79 0.74
CA CYS A 716 -8.82 -17.90 -0.10
C CYS A 716 -7.65 -18.84 -0.46
N THR A 717 -6.48 -18.29 -0.80
CA THR A 717 -5.28 -19.11 -1.08
C THR A 717 -4.82 -19.89 0.15
N GLY A 718 -4.76 -19.26 1.33
CA GLY A 718 -4.43 -19.94 2.58
C GLY A 718 -5.41 -21.05 2.93
N CYS A 719 -6.72 -20.83 2.72
CA CYS A 719 -7.76 -21.86 2.92
C CYS A 719 -7.56 -23.06 1.98
N CYS A 720 -7.23 -22.80 0.70
CA CYS A 720 -6.94 -23.85 -0.27
C CYS A 720 -5.72 -24.69 0.14
N SER A 721 -4.64 -24.06 0.60
CA SER A 721 -3.45 -24.75 1.13
C SER A 721 -3.81 -25.60 2.36
N CYS A 722 -4.53 -25.02 3.33
CA CYS A 722 -4.97 -25.74 4.53
C CYS A 722 -5.77 -26.98 4.17
N LEU A 723 -6.74 -26.82 3.25
CA LEU A 723 -7.60 -27.90 2.80
C LEU A 723 -6.80 -28.99 2.06
N ASP A 724 -5.86 -28.62 1.19
CA ASP A 724 -5.00 -29.59 0.50
C ASP A 724 -4.16 -30.40 1.52
N HIS A 725 -3.59 -29.75 2.54
CA HIS A 725 -2.83 -30.44 3.59
C HIS A 725 -3.69 -31.43 4.37
N ILE A 726 -4.89 -31.01 4.81
CA ILE A 726 -5.84 -31.86 5.55
C ILE A 726 -6.26 -33.06 4.72
N VAL A 727 -6.66 -32.82 3.47
CA VAL A 727 -7.12 -33.86 2.53
C VAL A 727 -5.98 -34.82 2.18
N THR A 728 -4.77 -34.32 1.98
CA THR A 728 -3.57 -35.15 1.75
C THR A 728 -3.30 -36.07 2.94
N TYR A 729 -3.44 -35.54 4.16
CA TYR A 729 -3.25 -36.31 5.38
C TYR A 729 -4.30 -37.42 5.50
N LEU A 730 -5.57 -37.11 5.28
CA LEU A 730 -6.67 -38.08 5.27
C LEU A 730 -6.47 -39.18 4.23
N PHE A 731 -6.09 -38.80 3.01
CA PHE A 731 -5.83 -39.75 1.93
C PHE A 731 -4.67 -40.72 2.26
N LYS A 732 -3.58 -40.20 2.85
CA LYS A 732 -2.44 -41.02 3.32
C LYS A 732 -2.84 -41.97 4.45
N GLN A 733 -3.70 -41.53 5.38
CA GLN A 733 -4.22 -42.35 6.48
C GLN A 733 -5.06 -43.52 5.97
N LEU A 734 -6.05 -43.24 5.10
CA LEU A 734 -6.90 -44.26 4.48
C LEU A 734 -6.07 -45.28 3.68
N SER A 735 -5.12 -44.80 2.88
CA SER A 735 -4.22 -45.64 2.09
C SER A 735 -3.34 -46.56 2.94
N ARG A 736 -2.96 -46.13 4.17
CA ARG A 736 -2.19 -46.94 5.11
C ARG A 736 -3.04 -47.99 5.83
N SER A 737 -4.28 -47.66 6.20
CA SER A 737 -5.23 -48.59 6.82
C SER A 737 -5.56 -49.79 5.90
N SER A 738 -5.64 -49.56 4.59
CA SER A 738 -5.87 -50.59 3.58
C SER A 738 -4.67 -51.54 3.38
N LYS A 739 -3.44 -51.10 3.68
CA LYS A 739 -2.19 -51.81 3.33
C LYS A 739 -1.48 -52.54 4.49
N LYS A 740 -1.83 -52.33 5.77
CA LYS A 740 -1.12 -52.98 6.90
C LYS A 740 -2.06 -53.71 7.87
N ARG A 741 -1.98 -55.05 7.88
CA ARG A 741 -2.63 -55.97 8.85
C ARG A 741 -1.82 -56.23 10.14
N GLY A 742 -0.78 -55.47 10.46
CA GLY A 742 0.22 -55.91 11.47
C GLY A 742 0.72 -54.91 12.51
N ALA A 743 0.34 -53.62 12.46
CA ALA A 743 0.71 -52.66 13.49
C ALA A 743 -0.44 -51.68 13.73
N PRO A 744 -0.87 -51.46 14.99
CA PRO A 744 -1.92 -50.50 15.27
C PRO A 744 -1.43 -49.10 14.84
N PRO A 745 -2.22 -48.34 14.06
CA PRO A 745 -1.93 -46.94 13.82
C PRO A 745 -1.97 -46.17 15.15
N PRO A 746 -1.28 -45.01 15.26
CA PRO A 746 -1.37 -44.17 16.45
C PRO A 746 -2.84 -43.77 16.71
N GLN A 747 -3.33 -43.96 17.95
CA GLN A 747 -4.73 -43.77 18.35
C GLN A 747 -5.32 -42.38 17.99
N GLU A 748 -4.48 -41.34 17.96
CA GLU A 748 -4.86 -39.97 17.59
C GLU A 748 -5.33 -39.86 16.12
N SER A 749 -4.75 -40.68 15.23
CA SER A 749 -5.08 -40.69 13.81
C SER A 749 -6.42 -41.36 13.49
N GLU A 750 -6.82 -42.34 14.30
CA GLU A 750 -8.13 -43.01 14.13
C GLU A 750 -9.29 -42.10 14.55
N ARG A 751 -9.10 -41.23 15.56
CA ARG A 751 -10.15 -40.29 16.01
C ARG A 751 -10.54 -39.29 14.93
N PHE A 752 -9.55 -38.65 14.29
CA PHE A 752 -9.82 -37.72 13.19
C PHE A 752 -10.52 -38.41 12.01
N LEU A 753 -10.09 -39.63 11.66
CA LEU A 753 -10.74 -40.44 10.64
C LEU A 753 -12.18 -40.80 11.01
N HIS A 754 -12.41 -41.19 12.27
CA HIS A 754 -13.72 -41.55 12.78
C HIS A 754 -14.68 -40.35 12.81
N ILE A 755 -14.20 -39.17 13.21
CA ILE A 755 -14.98 -37.92 13.17
C ILE A 755 -15.38 -37.60 11.71
N MET A 756 -14.45 -37.75 10.76
CA MET A 756 -14.74 -37.53 9.33
C MET A 756 -15.68 -38.60 8.73
N GLN A 757 -15.64 -39.84 9.23
CA GLN A 757 -16.60 -40.88 8.87
C GLN A 757 -17.99 -40.64 9.48
N GLN A 758 -18.06 -39.99 10.64
CA GLN A 758 -19.31 -39.61 11.30
C GLN A 758 -19.95 -38.35 10.70
N HIS A 759 -19.15 -37.47 10.09
CA HIS A 759 -19.60 -36.23 9.45
C HIS A 759 -19.12 -36.11 7.99
N PRO A 760 -19.51 -37.04 7.10
CA PRO A 760 -19.10 -37.01 5.69
C PRO A 760 -19.64 -35.76 4.96
N GLU A 761 -20.75 -35.21 5.45
CA GLU A 761 -21.43 -34.02 4.94
C GLU A 761 -20.49 -32.80 4.82
N MET A 762 -19.52 -32.63 5.72
CA MET A 762 -18.60 -31.49 5.68
C MET A 762 -17.65 -31.54 4.49
N ILE A 763 -17.05 -32.71 4.24
CA ILE A 763 -16.12 -32.88 3.11
C ILE A 763 -16.91 -32.80 1.78
N GLN A 764 -18.12 -33.35 1.77
CA GLN A 764 -19.06 -33.24 0.64
C GLN A 764 -19.45 -31.78 0.37
N GLN A 765 -19.76 -31.01 1.41
CA GLN A 765 -20.07 -29.58 1.31
C GLN A 765 -18.86 -28.82 0.77
N MET A 766 -17.65 -29.05 1.28
CA MET A 766 -16.43 -28.41 0.76
C MET A 766 -16.18 -28.74 -0.72
N LEU A 767 -16.41 -30.00 -1.13
CA LEU A 767 -16.32 -30.40 -2.54
C LEU A 767 -17.33 -29.63 -3.40
N SER A 768 -18.58 -29.54 -2.93
CA SER A 768 -19.64 -28.78 -3.60
C SER A 768 -19.30 -27.30 -3.71
N THR A 769 -18.85 -26.67 -2.61
CA THR A 769 -18.45 -25.27 -2.56
C THR A 769 -17.31 -24.99 -3.54
N VAL A 770 -16.22 -25.75 -3.51
CA VAL A 770 -15.07 -25.54 -4.42
C VAL A 770 -15.49 -25.73 -5.88
N LEU A 771 -16.29 -26.76 -6.18
CA LEU A 771 -16.76 -27.00 -7.55
C LEU A 771 -17.70 -25.89 -8.04
N ASN A 772 -18.62 -25.40 -7.18
CA ASN A 772 -19.52 -24.30 -7.50
C ASN A 772 -18.75 -22.99 -7.75
N ILE A 773 -17.74 -22.68 -6.93
CA ILE A 773 -16.89 -21.49 -7.16
C ILE A 773 -16.19 -21.59 -8.52
N ILE A 774 -15.70 -22.77 -8.91
CA ILE A 774 -15.00 -22.94 -10.19
C ILE A 774 -15.96 -22.83 -11.39
N ILE A 775 -17.17 -23.38 -11.27
CA ILE A 775 -18.15 -23.47 -12.36
C ILE A 775 -18.95 -22.17 -12.52
N PHE A 776 -19.44 -21.59 -11.42
CA PHE A 776 -20.48 -20.54 -11.45
C PHE A 776 -19.97 -19.16 -11.03
N GLU A 777 -18.84 -19.07 -10.33
CA GLU A 777 -18.28 -17.80 -9.85
C GLU A 777 -17.04 -17.37 -10.65
N ASP A 778 -16.68 -16.09 -10.52
CA ASP A 778 -15.41 -15.56 -11.02
C ASP A 778 -14.25 -16.05 -10.15
N CYS A 779 -13.87 -17.32 -10.34
CA CYS A 779 -12.75 -17.96 -9.65
C CYS A 779 -11.42 -17.26 -9.98
N ARG A 780 -10.96 -16.40 -9.05
CA ARG A 780 -9.67 -15.69 -9.11
C ARG A 780 -8.47 -16.60 -8.78
N ASN A 781 -8.69 -17.65 -7.99
CA ASN A 781 -7.65 -18.54 -7.43
C ASN A 781 -7.70 -19.96 -8.00
N GLN A 782 -7.91 -20.10 -9.30
CA GLN A 782 -8.10 -21.40 -9.95
C GLN A 782 -6.96 -22.39 -9.68
N TRP A 783 -5.71 -21.92 -9.73
CA TRP A 783 -4.55 -22.78 -9.43
C TRP A 783 -4.65 -23.32 -8.00
N SER A 784 -4.80 -22.44 -7.02
CA SER A 784 -4.85 -22.82 -5.60
C SER A 784 -6.01 -23.79 -5.30
N MET A 785 -7.19 -23.59 -5.89
CA MET A 785 -8.36 -24.46 -5.69
C MET A 785 -8.24 -25.84 -6.33
N SER A 786 -7.43 -25.99 -7.39
CA SER A 786 -7.30 -27.27 -8.11
C SER A 786 -6.71 -28.40 -7.25
N ARG A 787 -5.77 -28.07 -6.35
CA ARG A 787 -5.08 -29.03 -5.50
C ARG A 787 -5.98 -29.69 -4.45
N PRO A 788 -6.69 -28.93 -3.59
CA PRO A 788 -7.64 -29.52 -2.66
C PRO A 788 -8.79 -30.22 -3.39
N LEU A 789 -9.27 -29.70 -4.53
CA LEU A 789 -10.36 -30.32 -5.29
C LEU A 789 -10.05 -31.76 -5.70
N LEU A 790 -8.86 -32.02 -6.26
CA LEU A 790 -8.47 -33.38 -6.63
C LEU A 790 -8.54 -34.33 -5.42
N GLY A 791 -8.01 -33.92 -4.29
CA GLY A 791 -8.05 -34.75 -3.09
C GLY A 791 -9.46 -34.96 -2.54
N LEU A 792 -10.34 -33.95 -2.60
CA LEU A 792 -11.73 -34.07 -2.21
C LEU A 792 -12.48 -35.08 -3.11
N ILE A 793 -12.22 -35.05 -4.42
CA ILE A 793 -12.78 -36.01 -5.38
C ILE A 793 -12.32 -37.44 -5.05
N LEU A 794 -11.02 -37.66 -4.86
CA LEU A 794 -10.48 -38.98 -4.54
C LEU A 794 -10.95 -39.53 -3.19
N LEU A 795 -11.28 -38.66 -2.22
CA LEU A 795 -11.88 -39.08 -0.95
C LEU A 795 -13.38 -39.42 -1.08
N ASN A 796 -14.10 -38.82 -2.03
CA ASN A 796 -15.56 -38.93 -2.15
C ASN A 796 -16.02 -39.21 -3.60
N GLU A 797 -15.46 -40.24 -4.25
CA GLU A 797 -15.76 -40.55 -5.66
C GLU A 797 -17.25 -40.77 -5.95
N LYS A 798 -17.98 -41.42 -5.03
CA LYS A 798 -19.42 -41.68 -5.17
C LYS A 798 -20.23 -40.39 -5.17
N TYR A 799 -19.97 -39.50 -4.21
CA TYR A 799 -20.67 -38.23 -4.10
C TYR A 799 -20.29 -37.28 -5.25
N PHE A 800 -19.03 -37.31 -5.72
CA PHE A 800 -18.64 -36.58 -6.92
C PHE A 800 -19.43 -37.04 -8.16
N ALA A 801 -19.66 -38.34 -8.32
CA ALA A 801 -20.49 -38.86 -9.40
C ALA A 801 -21.96 -38.41 -9.31
N GLU A 802 -22.52 -38.37 -8.10
CA GLU A 802 -23.86 -37.83 -7.84
C GLU A 802 -23.94 -36.33 -8.16
N LEU A 803 -22.96 -35.54 -7.71
CA LEU A 803 -22.86 -34.11 -7.98
C LEU A 803 -22.72 -33.81 -9.47
N ARG A 804 -21.87 -34.57 -10.17
CA ARG A 804 -21.75 -34.52 -11.64
C ARG A 804 -23.09 -34.76 -12.32
N ASN A 805 -23.79 -35.84 -11.96
CA ASN A 805 -25.07 -36.18 -12.57
C ASN A 805 -26.14 -35.10 -12.29
N SER A 806 -26.16 -34.53 -11.09
CA SER A 806 -27.03 -33.41 -10.72
C SER A 806 -26.77 -32.17 -11.58
N ILE A 807 -25.50 -31.75 -11.69
CA ILE A 807 -25.10 -30.59 -12.50
C ILE A 807 -25.38 -30.82 -14.00
N VAL A 808 -25.15 -32.03 -14.52
CA VAL A 808 -25.48 -32.36 -15.92
C VAL A 808 -26.99 -32.31 -16.14
N SER A 809 -27.78 -32.88 -15.23
CA SER A 809 -29.25 -32.91 -15.36
C SER A 809 -29.91 -31.54 -15.25
N SER A 810 -29.27 -30.57 -14.59
CA SER A 810 -29.77 -29.19 -14.48
C SER A 810 -29.51 -28.34 -15.72
N GLN A 811 -28.73 -28.84 -16.68
CA GLN A 811 -28.51 -28.16 -17.97
C GLN A 811 -29.61 -28.49 -19.00
N PRO A 812 -29.87 -27.59 -19.98
CA PRO A 812 -30.78 -27.87 -21.09
C PRO A 812 -30.41 -29.16 -21.84
N PRO A 813 -31.39 -29.94 -22.36
CA PRO A 813 -31.15 -31.26 -22.97
C PRO A 813 -30.05 -31.26 -24.05
N GLU A 814 -29.98 -30.19 -24.85
CA GLU A 814 -29.01 -29.99 -25.92
C GLU A 814 -27.56 -29.85 -25.42
N LYS A 815 -27.36 -29.41 -24.16
CA LYS A 815 -26.05 -29.16 -23.55
C LYS A 815 -25.61 -30.27 -22.58
N GLN A 816 -26.48 -31.21 -22.24
CA GLN A 816 -26.18 -32.27 -21.27
C GLN A 816 -25.02 -33.17 -21.73
N GLN A 817 -24.99 -33.54 -23.01
CA GLN A 817 -23.94 -34.38 -23.57
C GLN A 817 -22.57 -33.67 -23.59
N ALA A 818 -22.55 -32.37 -23.92
CA ALA A 818 -21.33 -31.56 -23.88
C ALA A 818 -20.82 -31.39 -22.44
N MET A 819 -21.70 -31.15 -21.47
CA MET A 819 -21.35 -31.06 -20.05
C MET A 819 -20.79 -32.39 -19.52
N HIS A 820 -21.38 -33.53 -19.92
CA HIS A 820 -20.87 -34.85 -19.54
C HIS A 820 -19.43 -35.06 -20.04
N LEU A 821 -19.14 -34.68 -21.29
CA LEU A 821 -17.80 -34.78 -21.88
C LEU A 821 -16.78 -33.90 -21.14
N CYS A 822 -17.17 -32.68 -20.73
CA CYS A 822 -16.32 -31.79 -19.94
C CYS A 822 -15.86 -32.48 -18.64
N PHE A 823 -16.77 -33.12 -17.92
CA PHE A 823 -16.43 -33.85 -16.68
C PHE A 823 -15.58 -35.11 -16.91
N GLU A 824 -15.71 -35.77 -18.07
CA GLU A 824 -14.80 -36.87 -18.43
C GLU A 824 -13.38 -36.35 -18.70
N ASN A 825 -13.26 -35.27 -19.49
CA ASN A 825 -11.97 -34.62 -19.77
C ASN A 825 -11.28 -34.13 -18.48
N LEU A 826 -12.05 -33.65 -17.50
CA LEU A 826 -11.52 -33.24 -16.21
C LEU A 826 -10.71 -34.35 -15.52
N MET A 827 -11.20 -35.59 -15.58
CA MET A 827 -10.59 -36.76 -14.94
C MET A 827 -9.67 -37.56 -15.88
N GLU A 828 -9.43 -37.09 -17.11
CA GLU A 828 -8.67 -37.83 -18.11
C GLU A 828 -7.20 -38.05 -17.70
N GLY A 829 -6.85 -39.33 -17.52
CA GLY A 829 -5.52 -39.78 -17.13
C GLY A 829 -5.08 -39.32 -15.74
N ILE A 830 -6.04 -39.02 -14.86
CA ILE A 830 -5.82 -38.79 -13.44
C ILE A 830 -5.74 -40.14 -12.72
N GLU A 831 -4.67 -40.33 -11.96
CA GLU A 831 -4.46 -41.55 -11.16
C GLU A 831 -5.06 -41.41 -9.74
N GLY A 832 -5.30 -42.54 -9.06
CA GLY A 832 -5.74 -42.57 -7.66
C GLY A 832 -4.62 -42.24 -6.66
N ASN A 833 -3.89 -41.15 -6.86
CA ASN A 833 -2.84 -40.68 -5.96
C ASN A 833 -2.73 -39.15 -5.94
N LEU A 834 -2.10 -38.62 -4.89
CA LEU A 834 -1.88 -37.18 -4.69
C LEU A 834 -0.42 -36.75 -4.95
N LEU A 835 0.25 -37.38 -5.89
CA LEU A 835 1.62 -36.98 -6.28
C LEU A 835 1.59 -35.67 -7.06
N THR A 836 2.68 -34.89 -6.98
CA THR A 836 2.79 -33.58 -7.64
C THR A 836 2.49 -33.65 -9.14
N LYS A 837 3.02 -34.66 -9.85
CA LYS A 837 2.75 -34.87 -11.28
C LYS A 837 1.26 -35.03 -11.60
N ASN A 838 0.53 -35.78 -10.76
CA ASN A 838 -0.90 -36.02 -10.96
C ASN A 838 -1.73 -34.76 -10.64
N ARG A 839 -1.33 -34.01 -9.60
CA ARG A 839 -1.91 -32.70 -9.27
C ARG A 839 -1.73 -31.70 -10.41
N ASP A 840 -0.53 -31.58 -10.96
CA ASP A 840 -0.24 -30.64 -12.05
C ASP A 840 -1.04 -31.00 -13.31
N ARG A 841 -1.19 -32.30 -13.60
CA ARG A 841 -2.07 -32.77 -14.69
C ARG A 841 -3.53 -32.39 -14.45
N PHE A 842 -4.05 -32.61 -13.23
CA PHE A 842 -5.41 -32.20 -12.88
C PHE A 842 -5.62 -30.70 -13.00
N THR A 843 -4.66 -29.87 -12.58
CA THR A 843 -4.73 -28.41 -12.73
C THR A 843 -4.83 -27.99 -14.20
N GLN A 844 -4.12 -28.67 -15.11
CA GLN A 844 -4.23 -28.44 -16.55
C GLN A 844 -5.61 -28.82 -17.08
N ASN A 845 -6.11 -30.01 -16.72
CA ASN A 845 -7.45 -30.48 -17.12
C ASN A 845 -8.54 -29.53 -16.62
N LEU A 846 -8.45 -29.06 -15.37
CA LEU A 846 -9.40 -28.10 -14.77
C LEU A 846 -9.43 -26.77 -15.53
N SER A 847 -8.28 -26.35 -16.08
CA SER A 847 -8.17 -25.13 -16.89
C SER A 847 -8.83 -25.27 -18.26
N ALA A 848 -8.81 -26.47 -18.85
CA ALA A 848 -9.59 -26.77 -20.04
C ALA A 848 -11.09 -26.85 -19.70
N PHE A 849 -11.44 -27.61 -18.66
CA PHE A 849 -12.81 -27.78 -18.16
C PHE A 849 -13.54 -26.45 -17.96
N ARG A 850 -12.93 -25.49 -17.25
CA ARG A 850 -13.56 -24.19 -16.98
C ARG A 850 -13.80 -23.38 -18.26
N ARG A 851 -12.88 -23.42 -19.22
CA ARG A 851 -13.05 -22.72 -20.51
C ARG A 851 -14.23 -23.31 -21.28
N GLU A 852 -14.29 -24.63 -21.39
CA GLU A 852 -15.36 -25.36 -22.10
C GLU A 852 -16.74 -25.13 -21.43
N VAL A 853 -16.79 -25.15 -20.11
CA VAL A 853 -18.01 -24.87 -19.33
C VAL A 853 -18.48 -23.42 -19.52
N ASN A 854 -17.57 -22.45 -19.47
CA ASN A 854 -17.91 -21.04 -19.68
C ASN A 854 -18.39 -20.76 -21.11
N ASP A 855 -17.78 -21.38 -22.12
CA ASP A 855 -18.20 -21.27 -23.51
C ASP A 855 -19.59 -21.89 -23.72
N SER A 856 -19.88 -23.01 -23.06
CA SER A 856 -21.21 -23.64 -23.04
C SER A 856 -22.27 -22.76 -22.36
N MET A 857 -21.92 -22.08 -21.26
CA MET A 857 -22.83 -21.19 -20.52
C MET A 857 -23.08 -19.83 -21.21
N LYS A 858 -22.11 -19.27 -21.94
CA LYS A 858 -22.28 -17.98 -22.66
C LYS A 858 -23.19 -18.06 -23.88
N ASN A 859 -23.32 -19.23 -24.51
CA ASN A 859 -24.20 -19.44 -25.67
C ASN A 859 -25.70 -19.56 -25.28
N SER A 860 -26.18 -18.80 -24.30
CA SER A 860 -27.54 -18.89 -23.74
C SER A 860 -28.43 -17.69 -24.07
N SER A 861 -27.92 -16.66 -24.74
CA SER A 861 -28.66 -15.40 -25.00
C SER A 861 -28.83 -15.05 -26.49
N CYS A 862 -28.93 -16.06 -27.36
CA CYS A 862 -29.39 -15.85 -28.74
C CYS A 862 -30.29 -17.02 -29.17
N GLY A 863 -31.58 -16.93 -28.83
CA GLY A 863 -32.58 -17.83 -29.38
C GLY A 863 -32.81 -17.53 -30.86
N PRO A 864 -32.87 -18.55 -31.75
CA PRO A 864 -33.14 -18.33 -33.17
C PRO A 864 -34.65 -18.12 -33.40
N ASN A 865 -34.97 -16.99 -34.06
CA ASN A 865 -36.12 -16.77 -34.94
C ASN A 865 -37.44 -17.52 -34.64
N SER A 866 -38.37 -16.84 -33.96
CA SER A 866 -39.81 -17.04 -34.18
C SER A 866 -40.37 -15.84 -34.94
N ASN A 867 -40.12 -15.81 -36.25
CA ASN A 867 -40.81 -14.92 -37.18
C ASN A 867 -41.28 -15.75 -38.38
N GLU A 868 -42.17 -16.71 -38.13
CA GLU A 868 -43.04 -17.26 -39.17
C GLU A 868 -44.41 -17.62 -38.54
N MET A 869 -45.45 -17.14 -39.21
CA MET A 869 -46.89 -17.45 -39.06
C MET A 869 -47.65 -16.79 -37.89
N MET A 870 -48.26 -15.63 -38.16
CA MET A 870 -49.70 -15.56 -38.50
C MET A 870 -50.12 -14.09 -38.68
N SER A 871 -50.75 -13.84 -39.84
CA SER A 871 -51.94 -13.00 -40.10
C SER A 871 -52.29 -11.87 -39.13
#